data_AF-A0A821N2F4-F1
#
_entry.id   AF-A0A821N2F4-F1
#
_cell.length_a   1.000
_cell.length_b   1.000
_cell.length_c   1.000
_cell.angle_alpha   90.00
_cell.angle_beta   90.00
_cell.angle_gamma   90.00
#
_symmetry.space_group_name_H-M   'P 1'
#
loop_
_entity.id
_entity.type
_entity.pdbx_description
1 polymer ?
#
loop_
_entity_poly.entity_id
_entity_poly.type
_entity_poly.pdbx_seq_one_letter_code
_entity_poly.pdbx_strand_id
1 'polypeptide(L)'
;MSSSKILQKNFLRQISAEIERKIDRLEQQTQIVGGILQWPKFTRFSSSDRNEKINQDKDNIIETSPPHTIIETGITHHEMKGGSQRLRWNLLFNLLVWLVVPFPFWIPFISNKVALYMLPSIQGVFVFMWTIIAILAVKNVFILRMNHSRKYKENINTLEKTRIRHIVAVSCYKEPIELIATTVQSVADQTEVNRIIMVISFEEKTPEKKKKCQYLQDRFKDAGFEQIILTVHPYGLPNEIPGKCSNSNYGLRMAVNKINVADDDMKNILVTTCDADSKFPPNYIAALTWKYLQENQPALTTIYQSPLFYNWKLDSLSFITRVTGLLRSLLMLGALIPFNINTMSIFSYSLSLAKQGNFIHPSYQMDDIICLIRWMGVTKRRIRISMIPVAVISGPTSGETVEFEIIEWARQARRWTIGAAEVFHYFIIKAKHIPKMAAFSWGFAFIIYYGVLLCTAAHTTPVVKREDASLNQSKILVFIKTIPYFHESIPMGINAIRKLGEQNQFKVHVTNVASYFTIDNLKQYAAVVFLSTTGDVLDESQQESFKSFYRSGKGFVGIHAAADTEYAWSWYNGLLGGYFAGHPSRLQNATLNIVDQNFIATKHLPKQWKRFDEWYNFQMTQWNKVNVLITIDEKSYYGGEHGKIHPMSWYQNYDGGRSFYTQLSHQQDSYLDSLFVQHLLGGIQYAMTGRTK
;
A
#
# COMPACT_ATOMS: atom_id res chain seq x y z
N MET A 1 -57.68 16.06 -15.41
CA MET A 1 -56.24 16.40 -15.44
C MET A 1 -55.64 16.93 -14.12
N SER A 2 -56.41 17.20 -13.05
CA SER A 2 -55.84 17.71 -11.78
C SER A 2 -55.51 16.64 -10.72
N SER A 3 -56.13 15.45 -10.77
CA SER A 3 -55.93 14.41 -9.73
C SER A 3 -54.57 13.67 -9.83
N SER A 4 -54.04 13.43 -11.04
CA SER A 4 -52.75 12.73 -11.18
C SER A 4 -51.55 13.60 -10.79
N LYS A 5 -51.61 14.93 -11.00
CA LYS A 5 -50.56 15.86 -10.56
C LYS A 5 -50.49 15.99 -9.04
N ILE A 6 -51.62 15.86 -8.34
CA ILE A 6 -51.68 15.88 -6.87
C ILE A 6 -51.10 14.58 -6.29
N LEU A 7 -51.42 13.43 -6.88
CA LEU A 7 -50.84 12.13 -6.50
C LEU A 7 -49.32 12.08 -6.73
N GLN A 8 -48.83 12.61 -7.85
CA GLN A 8 -47.39 12.68 -8.14
C GLN A 8 -46.65 13.61 -7.16
N LYS A 9 -47.26 14.75 -6.80
CA LYS A 9 -46.66 15.71 -5.86
C LYS A 9 -46.65 15.19 -4.42
N ASN A 10 -47.68 14.43 -4.02
CA ASN A 10 -47.73 13.77 -2.72
C ASN A 10 -46.76 12.58 -2.64
N PHE A 11 -46.60 11.81 -3.71
CA PHE A 11 -45.61 10.72 -3.80
C PHE A 11 -44.17 11.25 -3.74
N LEU A 12 -43.87 12.34 -4.47
CA LEU A 12 -42.55 12.98 -4.41
C LEU A 12 -42.26 13.62 -3.05
N ARG A 13 -43.28 14.16 -2.35
CA ARG A 13 -43.13 14.65 -0.97
C ARG A 13 -42.89 13.51 0.02
N GLN A 14 -43.57 12.38 -0.14
CA GLN A 14 -43.30 11.19 0.68
C GLN A 14 -41.89 10.65 0.45
N ILE A 15 -41.42 10.56 -0.80
CA ILE A 15 -40.06 10.14 -1.12
C ILE A 15 -39.02 11.13 -0.56
N SER A 16 -39.25 12.44 -0.69
CA SER A 16 -38.35 13.45 -0.12
C SER A 16 -38.25 13.33 1.40
N ALA A 17 -39.38 13.15 2.09
CA ALA A 17 -39.41 12.99 3.54
C ALA A 17 -38.85 11.63 4.02
N GLU A 18 -38.90 10.60 3.19
CA GLU A 18 -38.27 9.30 3.42
C GLU A 18 -36.74 9.38 3.24
N ILE A 19 -36.28 10.14 2.24
CA ILE A 19 -34.87 10.40 1.97
C ILE A 19 -34.27 11.27 3.06
N GLU A 20 -34.91 12.36 3.47
CA GLU A 20 -34.46 13.20 4.59
C GLU A 20 -34.39 12.40 5.90
N ARG A 21 -35.40 11.57 6.21
CA ARG A 21 -35.35 10.69 7.40
C ARG A 21 -34.27 9.59 7.32
N LYS A 22 -33.86 9.19 6.11
CA LYS A 22 -32.72 8.27 5.92
C LYS A 22 -31.38 9.00 6.00
N ILE A 23 -31.31 10.24 5.53
CA ILE A 23 -30.13 11.11 5.67
C ILE A 23 -29.92 11.44 7.15
N ASP A 24 -30.96 11.83 7.89
CA ASP A 24 -30.88 12.10 9.33
C ASP A 24 -30.48 10.86 10.13
N ARG A 25 -30.98 9.67 9.76
CA ARG A 25 -30.54 8.40 10.36
C ARG A 25 -29.09 8.05 10.01
N LEU A 26 -28.64 8.37 8.79
CA LEU A 26 -27.25 8.19 8.39
C LEU A 26 -26.33 9.23 9.06
N GLU A 27 -26.81 10.44 9.32
CA GLU A 27 -26.11 11.50 10.08
C GLU A 27 -26.01 11.17 11.58
N GLN A 28 -27.08 10.62 12.18
CA GLN A 28 -27.02 10.08 13.54
C GLN A 28 -26.14 8.83 13.65
N GLN A 29 -26.17 7.94 12.66
CA GLN A 29 -25.25 6.79 12.60
C GLN A 29 -23.80 7.23 12.36
N THR A 30 -23.55 8.30 11.60
CA THR A 30 -22.20 8.87 11.43
C THR A 30 -21.74 9.69 12.63
N GLN A 31 -22.63 10.21 13.50
CA GLN A 31 -22.25 10.74 14.81
C GLN A 31 -21.81 9.64 15.80
N ILE A 32 -22.39 8.44 15.72
CA ILE A 32 -21.96 7.28 16.53
C ILE A 32 -20.67 6.64 15.97
N VAL A 33 -20.44 6.72 14.65
CA VAL A 33 -19.18 6.32 13.99
C VAL A 33 -18.12 7.45 14.01
N GLY A 34 -18.50 8.67 14.42
CA GLY A 34 -17.67 9.87 14.46
C GLY A 34 -16.53 9.86 15.48
N GLY A 35 -16.45 8.83 16.33
CA GLY A 35 -15.29 8.57 17.19
C GLY A 35 -14.14 7.83 16.49
N ILE A 36 -14.37 7.21 15.32
CA ILE A 36 -13.41 6.29 14.66
C ILE A 36 -12.77 6.89 13.40
N LEU A 37 -13.22 8.07 12.95
CA LEU A 37 -12.62 8.83 11.85
C LEU A 37 -12.51 10.32 12.22
N GLN A 38 -11.58 10.65 13.13
CA GLN A 38 -11.10 12.03 13.20
C GLN A 38 -10.28 12.33 11.94
N TRP A 39 -10.89 13.07 11.01
CA TRP A 39 -10.13 14.00 10.18
C TRP A 39 -9.43 14.98 11.14
N PRO A 40 -8.13 15.31 10.97
CA PRO A 40 -7.57 16.39 11.73
C PRO A 40 -8.38 17.65 11.38
N LYS A 41 -9.02 18.25 12.38
CA LYS A 41 -9.49 19.62 12.25
C LYS A 41 -8.26 20.45 11.86
N PHE A 42 -8.25 21.00 10.66
CA PHE A 42 -7.38 22.12 10.35
C PHE A 42 -7.82 23.25 11.30
N THR A 43 -7.12 23.39 12.41
CA THR A 43 -7.19 24.57 13.26
C THR A 43 -6.84 25.77 12.37
N ARG A 44 -7.80 26.68 12.20
CA ARG A 44 -7.52 28.07 11.86
C ARG A 44 -6.53 28.57 12.91
N PHE A 45 -5.27 28.71 12.56
CA PHE A 45 -4.33 29.45 13.39
C PHE A 45 -4.37 30.90 12.96
N SER A 46 -4.78 31.75 13.90
CA SER A 46 -4.70 33.19 13.84
C SER A 46 -3.26 33.63 13.76
N SER A 47 -2.96 34.54 12.84
CA SER A 47 -1.71 35.26 12.72
C SER A 47 -1.55 36.25 13.88
N SER A 48 -1.00 35.79 15.00
CA SER A 48 -0.39 36.66 15.99
C SER A 48 0.39 35.78 16.96
N ASP A 49 1.69 35.61 16.70
CA ASP A 49 2.69 35.76 17.75
C ASP A 49 4.10 35.43 17.27
N ARG A 50 5.00 36.33 17.66
CA ARG A 50 6.42 36.12 17.97
C ARG A 50 7.44 36.17 16.83
N ASN A 51 7.90 37.42 16.65
CA ASN A 51 9.31 37.77 16.50
C ASN A 51 10.22 36.88 17.37
N GLU A 52 11.23 36.25 16.77
CA GLU A 52 12.47 35.95 17.47
C GLU A 52 13.65 36.06 16.51
N LYS A 53 14.63 36.84 16.94
CA LYS A 53 15.90 37.15 16.26
C LYS A 53 16.76 35.88 16.17
N ILE A 54 17.33 35.59 15.01
CA ILE A 54 18.43 34.64 14.89
C ILE A 54 19.66 35.36 14.33
N ASN A 55 20.72 35.32 15.13
CA ASN A 55 22.06 35.82 14.83
C ASN A 55 22.69 35.06 13.66
N GLN A 56 23.42 35.81 12.83
CA GLN A 56 24.30 35.30 11.78
C GLN A 56 25.50 34.60 12.41
N ASP A 57 25.75 33.35 12.02
CA ASP A 57 27.10 32.81 11.93
C ASP A 57 27.24 31.95 10.68
N LYS A 58 28.42 32.07 10.06
CA LYS A 58 28.80 31.52 8.75
C LYS A 58 28.91 30.00 8.80
N ASP A 59 28.16 29.32 7.93
CA ASP A 59 28.52 28.03 7.33
C ASP A 59 27.61 27.77 6.10
N ASN A 60 28.12 27.02 5.12
CA ASN A 60 27.61 26.83 3.74
C ASN A 60 26.22 26.16 3.58
N ILE A 61 25.24 26.46 4.45
CA ILE A 61 23.84 26.03 4.34
C ILE A 61 23.03 27.27 3.96
N ILE A 62 22.56 27.33 2.71
CA ILE A 62 21.77 28.47 2.23
C ILE A 62 20.33 28.31 2.74
N GLU A 63 20.03 28.92 3.89
CA GLU A 63 18.69 28.88 4.54
C GLU A 63 17.74 29.99 4.04
N THR A 64 18.17 30.90 3.17
CA THR A 64 17.32 32.00 2.69
C THR A 64 16.57 31.60 1.42
N SER A 65 15.25 31.47 1.53
CA SER A 65 14.35 31.24 0.38
C SER A 65 14.44 32.41 -0.61
N PRO A 66 14.46 32.15 -1.94
CA PRO A 66 14.33 33.22 -2.92
C PRO A 66 12.96 33.91 -2.71
N PRO A 67 12.83 35.22 -2.95
CA PRO A 67 11.55 35.87 -2.89
C PRO A 67 10.61 35.19 -3.88
N HIS A 68 9.60 34.49 -3.34
CA HIS A 68 8.49 33.99 -4.11
C HIS A 68 7.73 35.22 -4.60
N THR A 69 8.12 35.74 -5.76
CA THR A 69 7.28 36.68 -6.49
C THR A 69 5.90 36.07 -6.58
N ILE A 70 4.92 36.88 -6.16
CA ILE A 70 3.49 36.61 -6.15
C ILE A 70 3.17 35.65 -7.30
N ILE A 71 2.75 34.44 -6.95
CA ILE A 71 2.65 33.28 -7.83
C ILE A 71 1.67 33.58 -8.96
N GLU A 72 2.15 34.16 -10.05
CA GLU A 72 1.39 34.35 -11.28
C GLU A 72 1.68 33.18 -12.23
N THR A 73 0.83 32.16 -12.17
CA THR A 73 0.53 31.29 -13.32
C THR A 73 -0.80 31.69 -13.98
N GLY A 74 -1.27 32.93 -13.75
CA GLY A 74 -2.56 33.43 -14.21
C GLY A 74 -3.76 33.09 -13.31
N ILE A 75 -3.55 32.89 -12.00
CA ILE A 75 -4.65 32.82 -11.02
C ILE A 75 -4.17 33.53 -9.76
N THR A 76 -4.74 34.69 -9.46
CA THR A 76 -4.79 35.22 -8.09
C THR A 76 -5.25 34.07 -7.19
N HIS A 77 -4.39 33.61 -6.30
CA HIS A 77 -4.80 32.69 -5.24
C HIS A 77 -5.71 33.47 -4.28
N HIS A 78 -6.96 33.72 -4.70
CA HIS A 78 -8.05 33.78 -3.74
C HIS A 78 -7.89 32.57 -2.83
N GLU A 79 -8.04 32.78 -1.52
CA GLU A 79 -8.12 31.75 -0.49
C GLU A 79 -8.63 30.45 -1.13
N MET A 80 -7.80 29.41 -1.14
CA MET A 80 -8.24 28.12 -1.65
C MET A 80 -9.38 27.65 -0.75
N LYS A 81 -10.60 28.00 -1.15
CA LYS A 81 -11.83 27.45 -0.59
C LYS A 81 -11.64 25.94 -0.60
N GLY A 82 -11.75 25.31 0.58
CA GLY A 82 -11.51 23.88 0.75
C GLY A 82 -12.23 23.07 -0.32
N GLY A 83 -11.69 21.91 -0.69
CA GLY A 83 -12.19 21.07 -1.79
C GLY A 83 -13.67 20.63 -1.68
N SER A 84 -14.37 21.01 -0.61
CA SER A 84 -15.82 20.97 -0.48
C SER A 84 -16.58 22.01 -1.33
N GLN A 85 -15.93 23.06 -1.86
CA GLN A 85 -16.59 24.15 -2.59
C GLN A 85 -16.47 24.08 -4.12
N ARG A 86 -15.88 23.01 -4.68
CA ARG A 86 -15.87 22.73 -6.13
C ARG A 86 -16.31 21.30 -6.38
N LEU A 87 -16.96 21.05 -7.53
CA LEU A 87 -17.24 19.70 -7.99
C LEU A 87 -15.92 18.91 -8.04
N ARG A 88 -15.79 17.89 -7.20
CA ARG A 88 -14.56 17.12 -7.08
C ARG A 88 -14.51 16.13 -8.25
N TRP A 89 -13.87 16.53 -9.35
CA TRP A 89 -13.72 15.70 -10.56
C TRP A 89 -13.08 14.32 -10.32
N ASN A 90 -12.34 14.16 -9.22
CA ASN A 90 -11.86 12.85 -8.76
C ASN A 90 -13.01 11.88 -8.42
N LEU A 91 -14.15 12.36 -7.91
CA LEU A 91 -15.33 11.54 -7.62
C LEU A 91 -15.98 11.05 -8.91
N LEU A 92 -16.02 11.88 -9.96
CA LEU A 92 -16.50 11.46 -11.27
C LEU A 92 -15.56 10.42 -11.90
N PHE A 93 -14.25 10.63 -11.82
CA PHE A 93 -13.26 9.63 -12.26
C PHE A 93 -13.45 8.30 -11.52
N ASN A 94 -13.60 8.33 -10.20
CA ASN A 94 -13.88 7.14 -9.41
C ASN A 94 -15.22 6.49 -9.82
N LEU A 95 -16.29 7.26 -10.01
CA LEU A 95 -17.59 6.74 -10.45
C LEU A 95 -17.47 6.06 -11.82
N LEU A 96 -16.74 6.65 -12.78
CA LEU A 96 -16.50 6.04 -14.08
C LEU A 96 -15.76 4.71 -13.96
N VAL A 97 -14.74 4.64 -13.11
CA VAL A 97 -14.02 3.38 -12.82
C VAL A 97 -14.97 2.34 -12.19
N TRP A 98 -15.79 2.74 -11.22
CA TRP A 98 -16.79 1.86 -10.58
C TRP A 98 -17.90 1.39 -11.51
N LEU A 99 -18.18 2.12 -12.60
CA LEU A 99 -19.12 1.69 -13.64
C LEU A 99 -18.46 0.76 -14.65
N VAL A 100 -17.29 1.17 -15.18
CA VAL A 100 -16.62 0.50 -16.31
C VAL A 100 -15.90 -0.78 -15.91
N VAL A 101 -15.29 -0.84 -14.73
CA VAL A 101 -14.48 -1.99 -14.30
C VAL A 101 -15.35 -3.22 -13.99
N PRO A 102 -16.38 -3.14 -13.13
CA PRO A 102 -17.24 -4.30 -12.85
C PRO A 102 -18.28 -4.57 -13.95
N PHE A 103 -18.24 -3.82 -15.05
CA PHE A 103 -19.12 -3.96 -16.20
C PHE A 103 -19.33 -5.41 -16.68
N PRO A 104 -18.28 -6.26 -16.76
CA PRO A 104 -18.46 -7.67 -17.13
C PRO A 104 -19.34 -8.46 -16.15
N PHE A 105 -19.39 -8.07 -14.88
CA PHE A 105 -20.19 -8.74 -13.87
C PHE A 105 -21.65 -8.32 -13.90
N TRP A 106 -21.96 -7.06 -14.21
CA TRP A 106 -23.34 -6.56 -14.17
C TRP A 106 -24.08 -6.56 -15.51
N ILE A 107 -23.38 -6.51 -16.65
CA ILE A 107 -24.04 -6.53 -17.97
C ILE A 107 -24.92 -7.77 -18.21
N PRO A 108 -24.58 -9.00 -17.75
CA PRO A 108 -25.43 -10.16 -17.97
C PRO A 108 -26.81 -10.00 -17.31
N PHE A 109 -26.91 -9.25 -16.21
CA PHE A 109 -28.18 -8.97 -15.53
C PHE A 109 -29.05 -7.92 -16.25
N ILE A 110 -28.49 -7.17 -17.20
CA ILE A 110 -29.23 -6.22 -18.05
C ILE A 110 -29.73 -6.93 -19.32
N SER A 111 -28.84 -7.64 -20.01
CA SER A 111 -29.19 -8.40 -21.21
C SER A 111 -28.12 -9.43 -21.57
N ASN A 112 -28.49 -10.71 -21.55
CA ASN A 112 -27.63 -11.80 -21.98
C ASN A 112 -27.20 -11.66 -23.45
N LYS A 113 -28.07 -11.15 -24.32
CA LYS A 113 -27.75 -10.93 -25.74
C LYS A 113 -26.67 -9.86 -25.90
N VAL A 114 -26.78 -8.74 -25.17
CA VAL A 114 -25.78 -7.66 -25.20
C VAL A 114 -24.46 -8.16 -24.63
N ALA A 115 -24.48 -8.85 -23.49
CA ALA A 115 -23.30 -9.41 -22.86
C ALA A 115 -22.53 -10.37 -23.80
N LEU A 116 -23.25 -11.23 -24.52
CA LEU A 116 -22.67 -12.24 -25.41
C LEU A 116 -21.82 -11.65 -26.55
N TYR A 117 -22.25 -10.54 -27.14
CA TYR A 117 -21.49 -9.91 -28.23
C TYR A 117 -20.42 -8.96 -27.72
N MET A 118 -20.77 -8.17 -26.72
CA MET A 118 -19.96 -7.04 -26.29
C MET A 118 -18.77 -7.46 -25.41
N LEU A 119 -18.90 -8.49 -24.55
CA LEU A 119 -17.77 -8.95 -23.73
C LEU A 119 -16.63 -9.53 -24.58
N PRO A 120 -16.88 -10.44 -25.56
CA PRO A 120 -15.82 -10.89 -26.46
C PRO A 120 -15.22 -9.77 -27.30
N SER A 121 -16.01 -8.78 -27.75
CA SER A 121 -15.46 -7.63 -28.48
C SER A 121 -14.50 -6.81 -27.62
N ILE A 122 -14.88 -6.51 -26.38
CA ILE A 122 -14.01 -5.80 -25.43
C ILE A 122 -12.74 -6.60 -25.14
N GLN A 123 -12.86 -7.92 -24.90
CA GLN A 123 -11.71 -8.81 -24.73
C GLN A 123 -10.79 -8.82 -25.96
N GLY A 124 -11.35 -8.87 -27.16
CA GLY A 124 -10.60 -8.79 -28.42
C GLY A 124 -9.80 -7.50 -28.54
N VAL A 125 -10.41 -6.35 -28.19
CA VAL A 125 -9.71 -5.06 -28.15
C VAL A 125 -8.58 -5.07 -27.11
N PHE A 126 -8.80 -5.64 -25.93
CA PHE A 126 -7.76 -5.76 -24.90
C PHE A 126 -6.60 -6.64 -25.34
N VAL A 127 -6.88 -7.82 -25.90
CA VAL A 127 -5.85 -8.73 -26.41
C VAL A 127 -5.03 -8.03 -27.49
N PHE A 128 -5.69 -7.40 -28.46
CA PHE A 128 -5.02 -6.65 -29.52
C PHE A 128 -4.11 -5.53 -28.96
N MET A 129 -4.60 -4.75 -28.01
CA MET A 129 -3.83 -3.69 -27.36
C MET A 129 -2.63 -4.25 -26.59
N TRP A 130 -2.79 -5.34 -25.84
CA TRP A 130 -1.69 -6.00 -25.13
C TRP A 130 -0.65 -6.60 -26.09
N THR A 131 -1.07 -7.13 -27.24
CA THR A 131 -0.16 -7.59 -28.30
C THR A 131 0.68 -6.43 -28.84
N ILE A 132 0.07 -5.26 -29.11
CA ILE A 132 0.81 -4.06 -29.53
C ILE A 132 1.82 -3.64 -28.46
N ILE A 133 1.40 -3.57 -27.20
CA ILE A 133 2.27 -3.22 -26.06
C ILE A 133 3.45 -4.18 -25.97
N ALA A 134 3.23 -5.49 -26.12
CA ALA A 134 4.28 -6.50 -26.10
C ALA A 134 5.27 -6.32 -27.27
N ILE A 135 4.78 -6.09 -28.50
CA ILE A 135 5.62 -5.86 -29.68
C ILE A 135 6.49 -4.60 -29.50
N LEU A 136 5.90 -3.50 -29.02
CA LEU A 136 6.60 -2.25 -28.76
C LEU A 136 7.64 -2.41 -27.65
N ALA A 137 7.33 -3.17 -26.60
CA ALA A 137 8.27 -3.47 -25.54
C ALA A 137 9.47 -4.28 -26.08
N VAL A 138 9.23 -5.33 -26.87
CA VAL A 138 10.30 -6.12 -27.50
C VAL A 138 11.17 -5.25 -28.41
N LYS A 139 10.56 -4.40 -29.24
CA LYS A 139 11.29 -3.44 -30.08
C LYS A 139 12.20 -2.53 -29.23
N ASN A 140 11.69 -1.97 -28.14
CA ASN A 140 12.46 -1.07 -27.30
C ASN A 140 13.54 -1.79 -26.49
N VAL A 141 13.33 -3.04 -26.08
CA VAL A 141 14.39 -3.90 -25.53
C VAL A 141 15.49 -4.13 -26.55
N PHE A 142 15.15 -4.35 -27.82
CA PHE A 142 16.14 -4.50 -28.89
C PHE A 142 16.95 -3.21 -29.07
N ILE A 143 16.30 -2.04 -29.04
CA ILE A 143 16.98 -0.74 -29.08
C ILE A 143 17.96 -0.60 -27.91
N LEU A 144 17.56 -0.96 -26.67
CA LEU A 144 18.46 -0.94 -25.52
C LEU A 144 19.66 -1.88 -25.72
N ARG A 145 19.43 -3.10 -26.23
CA ARG A 145 20.49 -4.08 -26.45
C ARG A 145 21.48 -3.63 -27.53
N MET A 146 21.00 -3.07 -28.65
CA MET A 146 21.85 -2.52 -29.71
C MET A 146 22.71 -1.35 -29.21
N ASN A 147 22.21 -0.60 -28.23
CA ASN A 147 22.86 0.59 -27.71
C ASN A 147 23.68 0.35 -26.44
N HIS A 148 23.66 -0.86 -25.87
CA HIS A 148 24.34 -1.20 -24.62
C HIS A 148 25.85 -0.90 -24.67
N SER A 149 26.51 -1.27 -25.77
CA SER A 149 27.96 -1.05 -25.97
C SER A 149 28.26 0.22 -26.76
N ARG A 150 27.27 1.10 -26.98
CA ARG A 150 27.46 2.30 -27.79
C ARG A 150 28.29 3.33 -27.04
N LYS A 151 29.33 3.82 -27.71
CA LYS A 151 30.14 4.94 -27.22
C LYS A 151 29.51 6.27 -27.63
N TYR A 152 28.61 6.78 -26.80
CA TYR A 152 27.94 8.07 -27.04
C TYR A 152 28.93 9.23 -27.07
N LYS A 153 30.00 9.14 -26.28
CA LYS A 153 31.04 10.17 -26.13
C LYS A 153 31.75 10.51 -27.46
N GLU A 154 31.98 9.52 -28.30
CA GLU A 154 32.76 9.63 -29.55
C GLU A 154 31.93 10.08 -30.76
N ASN A 155 30.59 9.97 -30.70
CA ASN A 155 29.68 10.20 -31.83
C ASN A 155 29.01 11.59 -31.84
N ILE A 156 29.50 12.54 -31.04
CA ILE A 156 28.96 13.90 -30.93
C ILE A 156 30.07 14.88 -31.29
N ASN A 157 29.78 15.83 -32.19
CA ASN A 157 30.73 16.88 -32.58
C ASN A 157 31.20 17.65 -31.33
N THR A 158 32.52 17.80 -31.19
CA THR A 158 33.21 18.25 -29.97
C THR A 158 32.80 19.65 -29.51
N LEU A 159 32.38 20.53 -30.44
CA LEU A 159 31.99 21.93 -30.18
C LEU A 159 30.57 22.10 -29.63
N GLU A 160 29.61 21.27 -30.04
CA GLU A 160 28.23 21.33 -29.50
C GLU A 160 28.13 20.67 -28.14
N LYS A 161 29.01 19.70 -27.91
CA LYS A 161 29.08 18.87 -26.71
C LYS A 161 29.55 19.61 -25.46
N THR A 162 30.45 20.58 -25.61
CA THR A 162 31.02 21.36 -24.50
C THR A 162 30.02 22.39 -23.94
N ARG A 163 28.92 22.67 -24.65
CA ARG A 163 27.90 23.64 -24.22
C ARG A 163 26.81 23.04 -23.31
N ILE A 164 26.56 21.73 -23.38
CA ILE A 164 25.46 21.11 -22.63
C ILE A 164 25.89 20.73 -21.20
N ARG A 165 25.27 21.37 -20.21
CA ARG A 165 25.43 21.08 -18.78
C ARG A 165 24.24 20.27 -18.27
N HIS A 166 24.42 19.57 -17.16
CA HIS A 166 23.40 18.71 -16.56
C HIS A 166 23.21 19.07 -15.10
N ILE A 167 21.96 19.22 -14.66
CA ILE A 167 21.58 19.25 -13.26
C ILE A 167 21.00 17.87 -12.93
N VAL A 168 21.55 17.17 -11.95
CA VAL A 168 20.96 15.93 -11.44
C VAL A 168 20.47 16.21 -10.02
N ALA A 169 19.15 16.19 -9.84
CA ALA A 169 18.49 16.56 -8.59
C ALA A 169 17.89 15.34 -7.91
N VAL A 170 18.42 15.01 -6.73
CA VAL A 170 17.94 13.95 -5.84
C VAL A 170 17.20 14.57 -4.66
N SER A 171 15.96 14.13 -4.44
CA SER A 171 15.16 14.54 -3.28
C SER A 171 15.17 13.45 -2.23
N CYS A 172 15.60 13.81 -1.02
CA CYS A 172 15.84 12.92 0.10
C CYS A 172 15.02 13.32 1.33
N TYR A 173 14.65 12.33 2.14
CA TYR A 173 14.06 12.50 3.46
C TYR A 173 14.58 11.45 4.45
N LYS A 174 13.96 10.27 4.53
CA LYS A 174 14.24 9.26 5.56
C LYS A 174 15.25 8.20 5.13
N GLU A 175 15.73 8.26 3.89
CA GLU A 175 16.58 7.24 3.31
C GLU A 175 17.92 7.12 4.06
N PRO A 176 18.46 5.90 4.22
CA PRO A 176 19.79 5.69 4.78
C PRO A 176 20.86 6.42 3.97
N ILE A 177 21.88 6.94 4.66
CA ILE A 177 22.94 7.74 4.02
C ILE A 177 23.70 6.96 2.94
N GLU A 178 23.94 5.66 3.15
CA GLU A 178 24.61 4.80 2.18
C GLU A 178 23.77 4.56 0.91
N LEU A 179 22.44 4.56 1.02
CA LEU A 179 21.55 4.46 -0.14
C LEU A 179 21.68 5.72 -1.01
N ILE A 180 21.60 6.90 -0.37
CA ILE A 180 21.81 8.20 -1.04
C ILE A 180 23.20 8.24 -1.67
N ALA A 181 24.24 7.88 -0.91
CA ALA A 181 25.62 7.86 -1.40
C ALA A 181 25.80 6.92 -2.59
N THR A 182 25.12 5.76 -2.62
CA THR A 182 25.20 4.85 -3.78
C THR A 182 24.57 5.46 -5.03
N THR A 183 23.44 6.16 -4.88
CA THR A 183 22.82 6.90 -5.99
C THR A 183 23.75 8.01 -6.50
N VAL A 184 24.28 8.84 -5.61
CA VAL A 184 25.23 9.92 -5.96
C VAL A 184 26.51 9.35 -6.59
N GLN A 185 27.02 8.23 -6.09
CA GLN A 185 28.18 7.55 -6.67
C GLN A 185 27.91 7.13 -8.12
N SER A 186 26.73 6.60 -8.44
CA SER A 186 26.40 6.24 -9.83
C SER A 186 26.35 7.44 -10.79
N VAL A 187 26.12 8.64 -10.26
CA VAL A 187 26.22 9.90 -11.01
C VAL A 187 27.67 10.40 -11.08
N ALA A 188 28.47 10.18 -10.04
CA ALA A 188 29.90 10.48 -10.05
C ALA A 188 30.66 9.59 -11.06
N ASP A 189 30.23 8.34 -11.21
CA ASP A 189 30.82 7.35 -12.14
C ASP A 189 30.48 7.62 -13.61
N GLN A 190 29.77 8.72 -13.92
CA GLN A 190 29.44 9.10 -15.29
C GLN A 190 30.69 9.50 -16.08
N THR A 191 30.74 9.09 -17.35
CA THR A 191 31.88 9.40 -18.26
C THR A 191 32.14 10.89 -18.52
N GLU A 192 31.19 11.76 -18.13
CA GLU A 192 31.19 13.20 -18.37
C GLU A 192 30.77 13.98 -17.11
N VAL A 193 31.23 13.50 -15.93
CA VAL A 193 30.90 14.03 -14.59
C VAL A 193 31.20 15.52 -14.42
N ASN A 194 32.21 16.04 -15.12
CA ASN A 194 32.62 17.45 -15.09
C ASN A 194 31.61 18.45 -15.68
N ARG A 195 30.51 17.97 -16.27
CA ARG A 195 29.38 18.81 -16.73
C ARG A 195 28.14 18.65 -15.87
N ILE A 196 28.27 17.95 -14.73
CA ILE A 196 27.15 17.64 -13.85
C ILE A 196 27.21 18.55 -12.63
N ILE A 197 26.11 19.25 -12.40
CA ILE A 197 25.78 19.97 -11.19
C ILE A 197 24.90 19.05 -10.36
N MET A 198 25.47 18.50 -9.29
CA MET A 198 24.79 17.57 -8.41
C MET A 198 23.98 18.34 -7.36
N VAL A 199 22.67 18.16 -7.33
CA VAL A 199 21.78 18.78 -6.35
C VAL A 199 21.21 17.70 -5.43
N ILE A 200 21.47 17.83 -4.14
CA ILE A 200 20.97 16.92 -3.11
C ILE A 200 20.10 17.74 -2.16
N SER A 201 18.80 17.46 -2.16
CA SER A 201 17.81 18.25 -1.45
C SER A 201 17.18 17.45 -0.33
N PHE A 202 17.22 17.96 0.90
CA PHE A 202 16.64 17.35 2.09
C PHE A 202 15.43 18.13 2.59
N GLU A 203 14.47 17.47 3.25
CA GLU A 203 13.47 18.20 4.05
C GLU A 203 14.04 18.59 5.42
N GLU A 204 13.59 19.70 6.01
CA GLU A 204 14.03 20.17 7.34
C GLU A 204 13.86 19.10 8.43
N LYS A 205 12.80 18.29 8.32
CA LYS A 205 12.48 17.18 9.23
C LYS A 205 13.33 15.93 9.03
N THR A 206 14.30 15.95 8.11
CA THR A 206 15.20 14.82 7.86
C THR A 206 16.03 14.48 9.11
N PRO A 207 16.01 13.21 9.57
CA PRO A 207 16.87 12.77 10.67
C PRO A 207 18.36 12.97 10.35
N GLU A 208 19.13 13.45 11.33
CA GLU A 208 20.59 13.65 11.20
C GLU A 208 21.00 14.49 9.98
N LYS A 209 20.15 15.41 9.49
CA LYS A 209 20.37 16.16 8.24
C LYS A 209 21.76 16.81 8.12
N LYS A 210 22.25 17.45 9.19
CA LYS A 210 23.57 18.11 9.20
C LYS A 210 24.70 17.11 8.95
N LYS A 211 24.68 15.98 9.66
CA LYS A 211 25.64 14.88 9.49
C LYS A 211 25.55 14.27 8.08
N LYS A 212 24.34 14.08 7.55
CA LYS A 212 24.14 13.60 6.18
C LYS A 212 24.74 14.56 5.15
N CYS A 213 24.47 15.86 5.28
CA CYS A 213 25.03 16.89 4.39
C CYS A 213 26.56 16.91 4.44
N GLN A 214 27.14 16.93 5.65
CA GLN A 214 28.59 16.96 5.82
C GLN A 214 29.27 15.72 5.21
N TYR A 215 28.76 14.53 5.52
CA TYR A 215 29.31 13.29 4.95
C TYR A 215 29.23 13.26 3.42
N LEU A 216 28.10 13.67 2.82
CA LEU A 216 27.96 13.68 1.36
C LEU A 216 28.85 14.74 0.71
N GLN A 217 29.00 15.90 1.33
CA GLN A 217 29.93 16.93 0.88
C GLN A 217 31.36 16.43 0.92
N ASP A 218 31.79 15.83 2.04
CA ASP A 218 33.16 15.36 2.23
C ASP A 218 33.50 14.18 1.32
N ARG A 219 32.56 13.23 1.16
CA ARG A 219 32.74 12.04 0.32
C ARG A 219 32.87 12.36 -1.16
N PHE A 220 32.12 13.34 -1.66
CA PHE A 220 32.03 13.63 -3.09
C PHE A 220 32.75 14.92 -3.52
N LYS A 221 33.43 15.63 -2.63
CA LYS A 221 34.14 16.88 -2.95
C LYS A 221 35.10 16.74 -4.15
N ASP A 222 35.78 15.60 -4.27
CA ASP A 222 36.79 15.33 -5.30
C ASP A 222 36.25 14.43 -6.43
N ALA A 223 34.92 14.20 -6.48
CA ALA A 223 34.29 13.30 -7.46
C ALA A 223 34.28 13.85 -8.90
N GLY A 224 34.77 15.07 -9.12
CA GLY A 224 34.85 15.70 -10.44
C GLY A 224 33.55 16.31 -10.94
N PHE A 225 32.53 16.47 -10.08
CA PHE A 225 31.34 17.25 -10.40
C PHE A 225 31.70 18.70 -10.72
N GLU A 226 30.93 19.33 -11.60
CA GLU A 226 31.07 20.77 -11.85
C GLU A 226 30.78 21.56 -10.56
N GLN A 227 29.73 21.16 -9.84
CA GLN A 227 29.37 21.72 -8.54
C GLN A 227 28.50 20.73 -7.77
N ILE A 228 28.64 20.70 -6.45
CA ILE A 228 27.69 20.02 -5.54
C ILE A 228 26.92 21.09 -4.77
N ILE A 229 25.59 20.94 -4.75
CA ILE A 229 24.66 21.86 -4.09
C ILE A 229 23.77 21.06 -3.15
N LEU A 230 24.03 21.21 -1.85
CA LEU A 230 23.19 20.68 -0.79
C LEU A 230 22.15 21.72 -0.38
N THR A 231 20.89 21.31 -0.27
CA THR A 231 19.78 22.21 0.11
C THR A 231 18.89 21.55 1.15
N VAL A 232 18.24 22.38 1.97
CA VAL A 232 17.27 21.94 2.98
C VAL A 232 15.98 22.74 2.78
N HIS A 233 14.91 22.07 2.39
CA HIS A 233 13.58 22.63 2.24
C HIS A 233 12.95 22.89 3.62
N PRO A 234 12.63 24.16 3.96
CA PRO A 234 12.02 24.52 5.24
C PRO A 234 10.61 23.93 5.42
N TYR A 235 10.28 23.58 6.66
CA TYR A 235 8.96 23.09 7.03
C TYR A 235 7.96 24.24 7.25
N GLY A 236 6.73 24.05 6.78
CA GLY A 236 5.63 24.98 7.07
C GLY A 236 5.57 26.21 6.16
N LEU A 237 6.26 26.20 5.01
CA LEU A 237 6.14 27.27 4.03
C LEU A 237 4.69 27.40 3.51
N PRO A 238 4.17 28.64 3.36
CA PRO A 238 2.80 28.85 2.92
C PRO A 238 2.60 28.33 1.49
N ASN A 239 1.47 27.64 1.28
CA ASN A 239 1.07 27.04 0.00
C ASN A 239 1.91 25.85 -0.50
N GLU A 240 2.76 25.26 0.35
CA GLU A 240 3.54 24.07 0.03
C GLU A 240 3.11 22.86 0.87
N ILE A 241 3.16 21.66 0.29
CA ILE A 241 2.88 20.41 1.01
C ILE A 241 4.23 19.71 1.25
N PRO A 242 4.57 19.30 2.48
CA PRO A 242 5.77 18.51 2.73
C PRO A 242 5.82 17.25 1.87
N GLY A 243 6.98 16.96 1.29
CA GLY A 243 7.18 15.84 0.38
C GLY A 243 8.09 16.15 -0.82
N LYS A 244 8.28 15.12 -1.65
CA LYS A 244 9.17 15.13 -2.82
C LYS A 244 9.01 16.37 -3.71
N CYS A 245 7.79 16.76 -4.07
CA CYS A 245 7.59 17.86 -5.01
C CYS A 245 8.08 19.21 -4.46
N SER A 246 7.76 19.53 -3.20
CA SER A 246 8.23 20.77 -2.56
C SER A 246 9.73 20.76 -2.37
N ASN A 247 10.28 19.62 -1.93
CA ASN A 247 11.72 19.44 -1.77
C ASN A 247 12.47 19.60 -3.11
N SER A 248 12.04 18.90 -4.16
CA SER A 248 12.61 19.01 -5.51
C SER A 248 12.49 20.42 -6.08
N ASN A 249 11.32 21.08 -5.91
CA ASN A 249 11.10 22.44 -6.37
C ASN A 249 12.06 23.43 -5.69
N TYR A 250 12.18 23.32 -4.37
CA TYR A 250 13.08 24.16 -3.57
C TYR A 250 14.53 23.94 -3.99
N GLY A 251 15.00 22.70 -3.98
CA GLY A 251 16.38 22.36 -4.34
C GLY A 251 16.76 22.83 -5.75
N LEU A 252 15.88 22.63 -6.74
CA LEU A 252 16.13 23.06 -8.10
C LEU A 252 16.18 24.59 -8.23
N ARG A 253 15.28 25.33 -7.57
CA ARG A 253 15.30 26.80 -7.59
C ARG A 253 16.55 27.37 -6.92
N MET A 254 16.95 26.80 -5.79
CA MET A 254 18.17 27.17 -5.09
C MET A 254 19.40 26.90 -5.95
N ALA A 255 19.45 25.74 -6.61
CA ALA A 255 20.52 25.41 -7.55
C ALA A 255 20.59 26.42 -8.70
N VAL A 256 19.46 26.73 -9.34
CA VAL A 256 19.37 27.69 -10.46
C VAL A 256 19.79 29.10 -10.04
N ASN A 257 19.37 29.54 -8.86
CA ASN A 257 19.79 30.83 -8.30
C ASN A 257 21.30 30.87 -8.04
N LYS A 258 21.87 29.77 -7.52
CA LYS A 258 23.30 29.69 -7.20
C LYS A 258 24.19 29.65 -8.44
N ILE A 259 23.78 28.95 -9.49
CA ILE A 259 24.56 28.86 -10.74
C ILE A 259 24.44 30.13 -11.61
N ASN A 260 23.48 31.01 -11.30
CA ASN A 260 23.25 32.31 -11.94
C ASN A 260 23.32 32.26 -13.48
N VAL A 261 22.50 31.38 -14.08
CA VAL A 261 22.48 31.15 -15.53
C VAL A 261 21.53 32.13 -16.22
N ALA A 262 22.00 32.76 -17.30
CA ALA A 262 21.18 33.62 -18.15
C ALA A 262 20.05 32.84 -18.84
N ASP A 263 18.90 33.48 -19.04
CA ASP A 263 17.70 32.82 -19.59
C ASP A 263 17.95 32.14 -20.96
N ASP A 264 18.75 32.76 -21.83
CA ASP A 264 19.09 32.24 -23.16
C ASP A 264 19.96 30.96 -23.11
N ASP A 265 20.70 30.76 -22.03
CA ASP A 265 21.58 29.61 -21.81
C ASP A 265 20.86 28.44 -21.14
N MET A 266 19.68 28.65 -20.55
CA MET A 266 18.91 27.59 -19.89
C MET A 266 18.48 26.48 -20.85
N LYS A 267 18.43 26.74 -22.17
CA LYS A 267 18.19 25.69 -23.18
C LYS A 267 19.36 24.69 -23.31
N ASN A 268 20.54 25.06 -22.83
CA ASN A 268 21.74 24.22 -22.86
C ASN A 268 21.94 23.47 -21.52
N ILE A 269 21.00 23.56 -20.58
CA ILE A 269 21.06 22.85 -19.31
C ILE A 269 19.92 21.84 -19.25
N LEU A 270 20.27 20.57 -19.08
CA LEU A 270 19.31 19.49 -18.90
C LEU A 270 19.17 19.14 -17.42
N VAL A 271 17.96 19.15 -16.91
CA VAL A 271 17.63 18.75 -15.55
C VAL A 271 17.17 17.30 -15.59
N THR A 272 17.71 16.45 -14.72
CA THR A 272 17.23 15.10 -14.43
C THR A 272 16.82 15.04 -12.97
N THR A 273 15.55 14.74 -12.70
CA THR A 273 15.07 14.47 -11.34
C THR A 273 15.11 12.99 -11.06
N CYS A 274 15.48 12.56 -9.87
CA CYS A 274 15.46 11.15 -9.48
C CYS A 274 15.23 10.93 -7.99
N ASP A 275 14.87 9.70 -7.64
CA ASP A 275 14.73 9.23 -6.27
C ASP A 275 16.09 8.80 -5.71
N ALA A 276 16.21 8.80 -4.38
CA ALA A 276 17.45 8.46 -3.66
C ALA A 276 17.90 6.99 -3.82
N ASP A 277 17.13 6.15 -4.50
CA ASP A 277 17.36 4.73 -4.78
C ASP A 277 17.57 4.44 -6.29
N SER A 278 18.17 5.39 -7.01
CA SER A 278 18.38 5.31 -8.47
C SER A 278 19.84 5.03 -8.83
N LYS A 279 20.11 3.99 -9.64
CA LYS A 279 21.45 3.67 -10.14
C LYS A 279 21.54 3.96 -11.63
N PHE A 280 22.30 4.99 -11.96
CA PHE A 280 22.57 5.37 -13.34
C PHE A 280 23.69 4.52 -13.94
N PRO A 281 23.54 4.05 -15.20
CA PRO A 281 24.62 3.43 -15.94
C PRO A 281 25.66 4.50 -16.36
N PRO A 282 26.97 4.18 -16.50
CA PRO A 282 28.05 5.17 -16.71
C PRO A 282 27.91 6.10 -17.93
N ASN A 283 27.08 5.72 -18.91
CA ASN A 283 26.87 6.46 -20.15
C ASN A 283 25.53 7.23 -20.19
N TYR A 284 24.79 7.29 -19.08
CA TYR A 284 23.47 7.92 -19.05
C TYR A 284 23.51 9.38 -19.52
N ILE A 285 24.42 10.18 -18.96
CA ILE A 285 24.54 11.61 -19.26
C ILE A 285 24.94 11.83 -20.73
N ALA A 286 25.89 11.05 -21.24
CA ALA A 286 26.31 11.10 -22.64
C ALA A 286 25.18 10.70 -23.60
N ALA A 287 24.40 9.67 -23.26
CA ALA A 287 23.25 9.23 -24.04
C ALA A 287 22.12 10.26 -24.04
N LEU A 288 21.88 10.92 -22.92
CA LEU A 288 20.92 12.02 -22.82
C LEU A 288 21.35 13.21 -23.70
N THR A 289 22.60 13.65 -23.62
CA THR A 289 23.12 14.72 -24.50
C THR A 289 23.01 14.33 -25.97
N TRP A 290 23.44 13.11 -26.33
CA TRP A 290 23.32 12.61 -27.69
C TRP A 290 21.86 12.65 -28.17
N LYS A 291 20.94 12.20 -27.32
CA LYS A 291 19.52 12.17 -27.66
C LYS A 291 18.93 13.57 -27.79
N TYR A 292 19.35 14.51 -26.93
CA TYR A 292 18.92 15.90 -26.98
C TYR A 292 19.31 16.57 -28.30
N LEU A 293 20.58 16.42 -28.72
CA LEU A 293 21.11 17.06 -29.94
C LEU A 293 20.50 16.52 -31.25
N GLN A 294 19.92 15.32 -31.21
CA GLN A 294 19.26 14.70 -32.37
C GLN A 294 17.81 15.18 -32.58
N GLU A 295 17.21 15.82 -31.58
CA GLU A 295 15.82 16.24 -31.64
C GLU A 295 15.74 17.67 -32.18
N ASN A 296 14.66 17.99 -32.91
CA ASN A 296 14.47 19.32 -33.48
C ASN A 296 13.82 20.26 -32.46
N GLN A 297 14.50 21.35 -32.11
CA GLN A 297 14.07 22.33 -31.09
C GLN A 297 13.56 21.68 -29.79
N PRO A 298 14.38 20.83 -29.14
CA PRO A 298 13.94 19.97 -28.05
C PRO A 298 13.61 20.73 -26.77
N ALA A 299 14.24 21.89 -26.57
CA ALA A 299 14.22 22.63 -25.31
C ALA A 299 12.80 22.82 -24.74
N LEU A 300 11.79 23.06 -25.58
CA LEU A 300 10.41 23.33 -25.16
C LEU A 300 9.40 22.30 -25.66
N THR A 301 9.85 21.22 -26.30
CA THR A 301 8.96 20.28 -26.99
C THR A 301 9.09 18.85 -26.48
N THR A 302 10.23 18.53 -25.87
CA THR A 302 10.59 17.14 -25.59
C THR A 302 11.06 16.98 -24.15
N ILE A 303 10.62 15.89 -23.54
CA ILE A 303 11.12 15.37 -22.27
C ILE A 303 11.65 13.97 -22.50
N TYR A 304 12.60 13.55 -21.69
CA TYR A 304 13.38 12.35 -21.90
C TYR A 304 13.11 11.36 -20.76
N GLN A 305 12.76 10.14 -21.11
CA GLN A 305 12.50 9.06 -20.16
C GLN A 305 13.45 7.92 -20.45
N SER A 306 14.28 7.57 -19.47
CA SER A 306 14.98 6.29 -19.50
C SER A 306 14.03 5.17 -19.05
N PRO A 307 14.07 4.00 -19.69
CA PRO A 307 13.41 2.82 -19.15
C PRO A 307 13.97 2.48 -17.76
N LEU A 308 13.12 2.55 -16.75
CA LEU A 308 13.41 2.14 -15.37
C LEU A 308 13.22 0.64 -15.20
N PHE A 309 14.26 -0.03 -14.73
CA PHE A 309 14.17 -1.42 -14.29
C PHE A 309 14.18 -1.48 -12.77
N TYR A 310 13.10 -1.99 -12.19
CA TYR A 310 12.93 -2.17 -10.75
C TYR A 310 13.55 -3.48 -10.27
N ASN A 311 14.84 -3.65 -10.56
CA ASN A 311 15.59 -4.89 -10.34
C ASN A 311 16.88 -4.64 -9.54
N TRP A 312 16.96 -3.54 -8.79
CA TRP A 312 18.04 -3.33 -7.85
C TRP A 312 18.09 -4.49 -6.84
N LYS A 313 19.24 -5.18 -6.74
CA LYS A 313 19.40 -6.42 -5.94
C LYS A 313 18.32 -7.47 -6.26
N LEU A 314 18.02 -7.67 -7.55
CA LEU A 314 16.94 -8.57 -8.02
C LEU A 314 16.91 -9.92 -7.31
N ASP A 315 18.08 -10.53 -7.09
CA ASP A 315 18.20 -11.87 -6.50
C ASP A 315 17.83 -11.91 -5.01
N SER A 316 17.83 -10.76 -4.32
CA SER A 316 17.40 -10.66 -2.93
C SER A 316 15.92 -10.29 -2.76
N LEU A 317 15.16 -10.15 -3.86
CA LEU A 317 13.75 -9.73 -3.83
C LEU A 317 12.79 -10.92 -3.91
N SER A 318 11.59 -10.77 -3.36
CA SER A 318 10.55 -11.79 -3.51
C SER A 318 10.13 -11.98 -4.97
N PHE A 319 9.57 -13.16 -5.26
CA PHE A 319 8.95 -13.44 -6.56
C PHE A 319 7.93 -12.36 -6.99
N ILE A 320 7.10 -11.88 -6.07
CA ILE A 320 6.05 -10.89 -6.37
C ILE A 320 6.66 -9.54 -6.76
N THR A 321 7.66 -9.07 -6.01
CA THR A 321 8.35 -7.82 -6.30
C THR A 321 9.10 -7.88 -7.63
N ARG A 322 9.71 -9.02 -7.96
CA ARG A 322 10.34 -9.25 -9.27
C ARG A 322 9.33 -9.19 -10.41
N VAL A 323 8.20 -9.89 -10.29
CA VAL A 323 7.16 -9.91 -11.32
C VAL A 323 6.57 -8.51 -11.53
N THR A 324 6.20 -7.81 -10.45
CA THR A 324 5.64 -6.46 -10.54
C THR A 324 6.64 -5.46 -11.11
N GLY A 325 7.93 -5.56 -10.74
CA GLY A 325 9.00 -4.76 -11.32
C GLY A 325 9.15 -4.98 -12.83
N LEU A 326 9.15 -6.24 -13.28
CA LEU A 326 9.20 -6.61 -14.70
C LEU A 326 7.98 -6.10 -15.47
N LEU A 327 6.78 -6.25 -14.92
CA LEU A 327 5.54 -5.76 -15.54
C LEU A 327 5.55 -4.22 -15.69
N ARG A 328 6.10 -3.49 -14.70
CA ARG A 328 6.24 -2.02 -14.80
C ARG A 328 7.24 -1.62 -15.89
N SER A 329 8.37 -2.31 -15.97
CA SER A 329 9.35 -2.11 -17.05
C SER A 329 8.72 -2.37 -18.42
N LEU A 330 7.96 -3.46 -18.55
CA LEU A 330 7.23 -3.82 -19.77
C LEU A 330 6.22 -2.74 -20.16
N LEU A 331 5.37 -2.30 -19.22
CA LEU A 331 4.37 -1.25 -19.46
C LEU A 331 5.00 0.07 -19.87
N MET A 332 6.15 0.43 -19.30
CA MET A 332 6.84 1.65 -19.68
C MET A 332 7.42 1.57 -21.09
N LEU A 333 8.08 0.45 -21.40
CA LEU A 333 8.67 0.19 -22.72
C LEU A 333 7.61 -0.01 -23.81
N GLY A 334 6.46 -0.58 -23.47
CA GLY A 334 5.42 -0.94 -24.44
C GLY A 334 4.27 0.06 -24.56
N ALA A 335 3.97 0.82 -23.49
CA ALA A 335 2.83 1.73 -23.43
C ALA A 335 3.21 3.18 -23.09
N LEU A 336 3.81 3.43 -21.92
CA LEU A 336 3.98 4.81 -21.42
C LEU A 336 4.81 5.70 -22.36
N ILE A 337 5.99 5.23 -22.75
CA ILE A 337 6.89 5.96 -23.64
C ILE A 337 6.33 5.95 -25.08
N PRO A 338 5.98 4.79 -25.70
CA PRO A 338 5.53 4.77 -27.09
C PRO A 338 4.23 5.52 -27.37
N PHE A 339 3.27 5.48 -26.44
CA PHE A 339 1.98 6.19 -26.59
C PHE A 339 2.01 7.60 -26.02
N ASN A 340 3.19 8.07 -25.57
CA ASN A 340 3.40 9.42 -25.07
C ASN A 340 2.40 9.80 -23.96
N ILE A 341 2.28 8.93 -22.94
CA ILE A 341 1.29 9.02 -21.87
C ILE A 341 1.80 9.89 -20.73
N ASN A 342 2.80 9.41 -19.99
CA ASN A 342 3.43 10.13 -18.88
C ASN A 342 4.86 9.66 -18.62
N THR A 343 5.64 10.53 -18.00
CA THR A 343 6.94 10.19 -17.38
C THR A 343 6.74 9.51 -16.03
N MET A 344 7.83 8.95 -15.52
CA MET A 344 7.91 8.29 -14.21
C MET A 344 8.93 9.01 -13.32
N SER A 345 9.29 8.42 -12.17
CA SER A 345 10.09 9.04 -11.13
C SER A 345 11.48 9.56 -11.54
N ILE A 346 12.02 9.09 -12.67
CA ILE A 346 13.28 9.58 -13.25
C ILE A 346 13.05 10.03 -14.68
N PHE A 347 13.13 11.34 -14.92
CA PHE A 347 12.93 11.93 -16.24
C PHE A 347 13.76 13.20 -16.38
N SER A 348 14.07 13.56 -17.61
CA SER A 348 14.92 14.69 -17.93
C SER A 348 14.23 15.68 -18.86
N TYR A 349 14.55 16.95 -18.72
CA TYR A 349 13.95 18.07 -19.45
C TYR A 349 14.92 19.25 -19.49
N SER A 350 14.69 20.23 -20.37
CA SER A 350 15.53 21.43 -20.35
C SER A 350 15.19 22.35 -19.18
N LEU A 351 16.17 23.07 -18.66
CA LEU A 351 15.95 24.08 -17.62
C LEU A 351 15.03 25.21 -18.12
N SER A 352 15.10 25.55 -19.41
CA SER A 352 14.17 26.50 -20.03
C SER A 352 12.70 26.06 -19.91
N LEU A 353 12.42 24.78 -20.12
CA LEU A 353 11.07 24.22 -19.94
C LEU A 353 10.65 24.27 -18.46
N ALA A 354 11.57 23.96 -17.55
CA ALA A 354 11.34 24.08 -16.11
C ALA A 354 10.95 25.52 -15.74
N LYS A 355 11.74 26.50 -16.17
CA LYS A 355 11.51 27.93 -15.90
C LYS A 355 10.17 28.41 -16.46
N GLN A 356 9.84 28.08 -17.72
CA GLN A 356 8.54 28.45 -18.32
C GLN A 356 7.36 27.78 -17.61
N GLY A 357 7.52 26.52 -17.18
CA GLY A 357 6.54 25.81 -16.37
C GLY A 357 6.48 26.26 -14.91
N ASN A 358 7.28 27.25 -14.52
CA ASN A 358 7.47 27.70 -13.14
C ASN A 358 7.84 26.54 -12.19
N PHE A 359 8.80 25.71 -12.63
CA PHE A 359 9.37 24.56 -11.94
C PHE A 359 8.31 23.51 -11.51
N ILE A 360 8.68 22.64 -10.57
CA ILE A 360 7.81 21.59 -10.02
C ILE A 360 6.76 22.24 -9.12
N HIS A 361 5.52 21.74 -9.15
CA HIS A 361 4.43 22.29 -8.34
C HIS A 361 4.54 21.80 -6.88
N PRO A 362 4.76 22.67 -5.87
CA PRO A 362 4.98 22.22 -4.48
C PRO A 362 3.68 21.74 -3.78
N SER A 363 2.51 22.18 -4.24
CA SER A 363 1.22 21.78 -3.65
C SER A 363 0.64 20.44 -4.14
N TYR A 364 1.42 19.61 -4.85
CA TYR A 364 0.98 18.28 -5.34
C TYR A 364 1.99 17.20 -4.97
N GLN A 365 1.57 15.94 -4.94
CA GLN A 365 2.46 14.81 -4.60
C GLN A 365 3.17 14.18 -5.81
N MET A 366 2.61 14.32 -7.02
CA MET A 366 3.08 13.64 -8.23
C MET A 366 3.67 14.66 -9.22
N ASP A 367 5.00 14.77 -9.25
CA ASP A 367 5.74 15.77 -10.04
C ASP A 367 5.74 15.44 -11.54
N ASP A 368 6.04 14.20 -11.89
CA ASP A 368 6.15 13.69 -13.25
C ASP A 368 4.98 14.09 -14.18
N ILE A 369 3.73 13.74 -13.82
CA ILE A 369 2.56 14.01 -14.68
C ILE A 369 2.08 15.47 -14.57
N ILE A 370 2.16 16.07 -13.38
CA ILE A 370 1.74 17.45 -13.17
C ILE A 370 2.63 18.43 -13.95
N CYS A 371 3.94 18.19 -13.97
CA CYS A 371 4.87 18.95 -14.80
C CYS A 371 4.50 18.84 -16.29
N LEU A 372 4.21 17.63 -16.78
CA LEU A 372 3.78 17.43 -18.16
C LEU A 372 2.53 18.26 -18.52
N ILE A 373 1.48 18.23 -17.68
CA ILE A 373 0.26 19.02 -17.90
C ILE A 373 0.54 20.52 -17.88
N ARG A 374 1.36 20.99 -16.93
CA ARG A 374 1.80 22.40 -16.84
C ARG A 374 2.54 22.82 -18.10
N TRP A 375 3.49 22.01 -18.54
CA TRP A 375 4.30 22.28 -19.71
C TRP A 375 3.48 22.33 -20.99
N MET A 376 2.50 21.45 -21.16
CA MET A 376 1.56 21.56 -22.29
C MET A 376 0.76 22.87 -22.28
N GLY A 377 0.43 23.36 -21.07
CA GLY A 377 -0.31 24.61 -20.88
C GLY A 377 0.50 25.87 -21.20
N VAL A 378 1.80 25.89 -20.88
CA VAL A 378 2.68 27.05 -21.15
C VAL A 378 3.27 27.03 -22.55
N THR A 379 3.65 25.86 -23.07
CA THR A 379 4.22 25.71 -24.43
C THR A 379 3.15 25.68 -25.54
N LYS A 380 1.87 25.63 -25.14
CA LYS A 380 0.70 25.54 -26.03
C LYS A 380 0.82 24.41 -27.05
N ARG A 381 1.29 23.25 -26.63
CA ARG A 381 1.45 22.06 -27.50
C ARG A 381 1.49 20.77 -26.68
N ARG A 382 1.38 19.63 -27.35
CA ARG A 382 1.63 18.32 -26.71
C ARG A 382 3.14 18.14 -26.57
N ILE A 383 3.60 17.89 -25.35
CA ILE A 383 5.00 17.57 -25.07
C ILE A 383 5.25 16.11 -25.46
N ARG A 384 6.39 15.84 -26.09
CA ARG A 384 6.80 14.50 -26.52
C ARG A 384 7.71 13.86 -25.47
N ILE A 385 7.44 12.61 -25.13
CA ILE A 385 8.31 11.76 -24.32
C ILE A 385 9.22 10.97 -25.28
N SER A 386 10.52 11.19 -25.17
CA SER A 386 11.54 10.54 -25.98
C SER A 386 12.35 9.56 -25.13
N MET A 387 12.54 8.34 -25.62
CA MET A 387 13.28 7.31 -24.89
C MET A 387 14.78 7.63 -24.89
N ILE A 388 15.39 7.62 -23.70
CA ILE A 388 16.85 7.53 -23.57
C ILE A 388 17.20 6.04 -23.79
N PRO A 389 18.07 5.70 -24.76
CA PRO A 389 18.37 4.32 -25.12
C PRO A 389 19.32 3.61 -24.12
N VAL A 390 19.21 3.95 -22.84
CA VAL A 390 19.93 3.34 -21.74
C VAL A 390 18.96 3.19 -20.57
N ALA A 391 18.96 2.03 -19.92
CA ALA A 391 18.07 1.75 -18.79
C ALA A 391 18.69 2.19 -17.46
N VAL A 392 17.88 2.78 -16.59
CA VAL A 392 18.26 3.13 -15.21
C VAL A 392 17.68 2.08 -14.28
N ILE A 393 18.47 1.65 -13.30
CA ILE A 393 18.02 0.69 -12.30
C ILE A 393 17.46 1.47 -11.12
N SER A 394 16.25 1.13 -10.69
CA SER A 394 15.60 1.75 -9.54
C SER A 394 15.43 0.72 -8.42
N GLY A 395 15.51 1.20 -7.18
CA GLY A 395 15.12 0.45 -6.00
C GLY A 395 13.68 -0.04 -6.13
N PRO A 396 13.40 -1.33 -5.86
CA PRO A 396 12.04 -1.76 -5.58
C PRO A 396 11.64 -1.25 -4.18
N THR A 397 10.33 -1.18 -3.91
CA THR A 397 9.85 -1.14 -2.52
C THR A 397 10.28 -2.43 -1.84
N SER A 398 11.36 -2.40 -1.06
CA SER A 398 11.89 -3.58 -0.36
C SER A 398 11.45 -3.56 1.09
N GLY A 399 10.68 -4.57 1.47
CA GLY A 399 10.43 -4.94 2.86
C GLY A 399 11.42 -5.99 3.32
N GLU A 400 11.57 -6.18 4.63
CA GLU A 400 12.45 -7.20 5.20
C GLU A 400 11.92 -8.63 4.96
N THR A 401 10.62 -8.76 4.67
CA THR A 401 9.94 -10.00 4.28
C THR A 401 9.00 -9.78 3.09
N VAL A 402 8.59 -10.87 2.43
CA VAL A 402 7.64 -10.83 1.29
C VAL A 402 6.32 -10.14 1.66
N GLU A 403 5.86 -10.30 2.91
CA GLU A 403 4.64 -9.66 3.41
C GLU A 403 4.81 -8.14 3.49
N PHE A 404 5.90 -7.66 4.10
CA PHE A 404 6.21 -6.23 4.12
C PHE A 404 6.38 -5.67 2.72
N GLU A 405 6.98 -6.40 1.78
CA GLU A 405 7.04 -6.01 0.37
C GLU A 405 5.63 -5.83 -0.24
N ILE A 406 4.69 -6.76 0.00
CA ILE A 406 3.30 -6.64 -0.49
C ILE A 406 2.59 -5.45 0.14
N ILE A 407 2.82 -5.17 1.42
CA ILE A 407 2.17 -4.06 2.14
C ILE A 407 2.74 -2.73 1.71
N GLU A 408 4.06 -2.61 1.59
CA GLU A 408 4.72 -1.45 1.02
C GLU A 408 4.25 -1.23 -0.42
N TRP A 409 4.12 -2.29 -1.21
CA TRP A 409 3.53 -2.23 -2.55
C TRP A 409 2.06 -1.77 -2.52
N ALA A 410 1.24 -2.25 -1.59
CA ALA A 410 -0.14 -1.82 -1.45
C ALA A 410 -0.27 -0.35 -1.02
N ARG A 411 0.58 0.11 -0.09
CA ARG A 411 0.70 1.53 0.30
C ARG A 411 1.12 2.37 -0.90
N GLN A 412 2.09 1.88 -1.67
CA GLN A 412 2.56 2.52 -2.89
C GLN A 412 1.45 2.61 -3.95
N ALA A 413 0.73 1.52 -4.20
CA ALA A 413 -0.40 1.48 -5.12
C ALA A 413 -1.49 2.46 -4.69
N ARG A 414 -1.83 2.52 -3.40
CA ARG A 414 -2.78 3.50 -2.84
C ARG A 414 -2.31 4.94 -3.09
N ARG A 415 -1.03 5.25 -2.85
CA ARG A 415 -0.47 6.58 -3.15
C ARG A 415 -0.63 6.94 -4.63
N TRP A 416 -0.34 5.99 -5.54
CA TRP A 416 -0.53 6.21 -6.97
C TRP A 416 -1.99 6.39 -7.37
N THR A 417 -2.93 5.65 -6.78
CA THR A 417 -4.37 5.83 -7.06
C THR A 417 -4.86 7.21 -6.63
N ILE A 418 -4.44 7.67 -5.45
CA ILE A 418 -4.74 9.03 -4.96
C ILE A 418 -4.12 10.07 -5.91
N GLY A 419 -2.84 9.92 -6.25
CA GLY A 419 -2.14 10.80 -7.18
C GLY A 419 -2.78 10.84 -8.57
N ALA A 420 -3.19 9.70 -9.13
CA ALA A 420 -3.87 9.65 -10.43
C ALA A 420 -5.20 10.43 -10.41
N ALA A 421 -5.94 10.34 -9.31
CA ALA A 421 -7.19 11.08 -9.14
C ALA A 421 -6.94 12.61 -8.99
N GLU A 422 -5.87 13.02 -8.32
CA GLU A 422 -5.42 14.42 -8.25
C GLU A 422 -4.97 14.95 -9.62
N VAL A 423 -4.22 14.15 -10.38
CA VAL A 423 -3.78 14.47 -11.74
C VAL A 423 -5.00 14.66 -12.66
N PHE A 424 -6.00 13.78 -12.58
CA PHE A 424 -7.22 13.94 -13.36
C PHE A 424 -7.93 15.25 -13.01
N HIS A 425 -8.09 15.56 -11.72
CA HIS A 425 -8.68 16.82 -11.28
C HIS A 425 -7.90 18.03 -11.80
N TYR A 426 -6.56 18.00 -11.67
CA TYR A 426 -5.68 19.06 -12.16
C TYR A 426 -5.80 19.24 -13.67
N PHE A 427 -5.81 18.14 -14.43
CA PHE A 427 -5.99 18.16 -15.87
C PHE A 427 -7.30 18.82 -16.26
N ILE A 428 -8.43 18.43 -15.67
CA ILE A 428 -9.74 19.02 -16.03
C ILE A 428 -9.76 20.54 -15.79
N ILE A 429 -9.19 21.01 -14.68
CA ILE A 429 -9.10 22.44 -14.37
C ILE A 429 -8.20 23.19 -15.36
N LYS A 430 -7.09 22.57 -15.77
CA LYS A 430 -6.06 23.21 -16.59
C LYS A 430 -6.23 22.99 -18.09
N ALA A 431 -7.05 22.03 -18.51
CA ALA A 431 -7.26 21.67 -19.91
C ALA A 431 -7.64 22.86 -20.79
N LYS A 432 -8.36 23.85 -20.26
CA LYS A 432 -8.71 25.09 -20.98
C LYS A 432 -7.51 25.91 -21.45
N HIS A 433 -6.34 25.73 -20.83
CA HIS A 433 -5.10 26.44 -21.20
C HIS A 433 -4.24 25.63 -22.18
N ILE A 434 -4.62 24.40 -22.49
CA ILE A 434 -3.93 23.49 -23.41
C ILE A 434 -4.70 23.51 -24.74
N PRO A 435 -4.04 23.46 -25.91
CA PRO A 435 -4.74 23.33 -27.19
C PRO A 435 -5.68 22.13 -27.19
N LYS A 436 -6.89 22.29 -27.72
CA LYS A 436 -7.96 21.27 -27.66
C LYS A 436 -7.50 19.88 -28.10
N MET A 437 -6.74 19.80 -29.20
CA MET A 437 -6.23 18.52 -29.71
C MET A 437 -5.16 17.91 -28.81
N ALA A 438 -4.27 18.71 -28.24
CA ALA A 438 -3.27 18.23 -27.29
C ALA A 438 -3.93 17.73 -26.00
N ALA A 439 -4.91 18.49 -25.47
CA ALA A 439 -5.68 18.11 -24.29
C ALA A 439 -6.47 16.82 -24.53
N PHE A 440 -7.22 16.74 -25.62
CA PHE A 440 -8.01 15.55 -25.97
C PHE A 440 -7.11 14.32 -26.14
N SER A 441 -6.03 14.46 -26.93
CA SER A 441 -5.13 13.34 -27.24
C SER A 441 -4.41 12.81 -25.99
N TRP A 442 -3.96 13.69 -25.10
CA TRP A 442 -3.36 13.29 -23.84
C TRP A 442 -4.40 12.72 -22.86
N GLY A 443 -5.55 13.39 -22.70
CA GLY A 443 -6.62 12.96 -21.79
C GLY A 443 -7.20 11.59 -22.17
N PHE A 444 -7.36 11.33 -23.47
CA PHE A 444 -7.76 10.02 -23.98
C PHE A 444 -6.72 8.95 -23.63
N ALA A 445 -5.43 9.19 -23.90
CA ALA A 445 -4.36 8.26 -23.54
C ALA A 445 -4.29 8.00 -22.03
N PHE A 446 -4.45 9.03 -21.21
CA PHE A 446 -4.48 8.93 -19.74
C PHE A 446 -5.65 8.09 -19.25
N ILE A 447 -6.87 8.32 -19.76
CA ILE A 447 -8.06 7.55 -19.38
C ILE A 447 -7.94 6.08 -19.82
N ILE A 448 -7.47 5.83 -21.05
CA ILE A 448 -7.26 4.46 -21.53
C ILE A 448 -6.22 3.73 -20.67
N TYR A 449 -5.14 4.40 -20.27
CA TYR A 449 -4.11 3.76 -19.45
C TYR A 449 -4.56 3.56 -17.99
N TYR A 450 -4.96 4.63 -17.30
CA TYR A 450 -5.27 4.59 -15.87
C TYR A 450 -6.69 4.09 -15.55
N GLY A 451 -7.66 4.32 -16.44
CA GLY A 451 -9.06 3.91 -16.23
C GLY A 451 -9.41 2.57 -16.86
N VAL A 452 -8.70 2.14 -17.90
CA VAL A 452 -9.03 0.93 -18.65
C VAL A 452 -7.93 -0.13 -18.49
N LEU A 453 -6.70 0.09 -18.98
CA LEU A 453 -5.60 -0.88 -18.94
C LEU A 453 -5.18 -1.31 -17.53
N LEU A 454 -4.94 -0.37 -16.62
CA LEU A 454 -4.48 -0.69 -15.25
C LEU A 454 -5.59 -1.31 -14.39
N CYS A 455 -6.85 -0.97 -14.65
CA CYS A 455 -7.98 -1.50 -13.89
C CYS A 455 -8.47 -2.87 -14.40
N THR A 456 -8.33 -3.18 -15.70
CA THR A 456 -8.75 -4.48 -16.26
C THR A 456 -7.68 -5.58 -16.19
N ALA A 457 -6.44 -5.25 -15.84
CA ALA A 457 -5.42 -6.24 -15.47
C ALA A 457 -5.82 -7.10 -14.25
N ALA A 458 -6.86 -6.70 -13.50
CA ALA A 458 -7.47 -7.48 -12.44
C ALA A 458 -8.53 -8.50 -12.92
N HIS A 459 -8.85 -8.56 -14.22
CA HIS A 459 -10.01 -9.31 -14.75
C HIS A 459 -9.66 -10.40 -15.77
N THR A 460 -8.38 -10.76 -15.90
CA THR A 460 -7.96 -11.96 -16.65
C THR A 460 -7.61 -13.13 -15.74
N THR A 461 -8.38 -13.32 -14.67
CA THR A 461 -8.51 -14.67 -14.11
C THR A 461 -9.74 -15.28 -14.79
N PRO A 462 -9.63 -16.44 -15.47
CA PRO A 462 -10.82 -17.17 -15.84
C PRO A 462 -11.62 -17.40 -14.57
N VAL A 463 -12.94 -17.18 -14.64
CA VAL A 463 -13.88 -17.61 -13.60
C VAL A 463 -13.79 -19.13 -13.57
N VAL A 464 -12.84 -19.64 -12.79
CA VAL A 464 -12.87 -20.99 -12.28
C VAL A 464 -14.12 -21.03 -11.41
N LYS A 465 -15.06 -21.90 -11.77
CA LYS A 465 -16.13 -22.33 -10.86
C LYS A 465 -15.49 -22.53 -9.50
N ARG A 466 -16.00 -21.85 -8.47
CA ARG A 466 -15.53 -21.97 -7.10
C ARG A 466 -15.85 -23.40 -6.62
N GLU A 467 -14.99 -24.34 -6.95
CA GLU A 467 -14.84 -25.55 -6.18
C GLU A 467 -14.15 -25.19 -4.88
N ASP A 468 -14.66 -25.83 -3.83
CA ASP A 468 -14.29 -25.70 -2.45
C ASP A 468 -12.80 -25.42 -2.22
N ALA A 469 -12.51 -24.42 -1.38
CA ALA A 469 -11.17 -24.15 -0.90
C ALA A 469 -10.59 -25.45 -0.32
N SER A 470 -9.70 -26.09 -1.07
CA SER A 470 -9.00 -27.27 -0.61
C SER A 470 -8.08 -26.82 0.54
N LEU A 471 -8.11 -27.58 1.64
CA LEU A 471 -7.28 -27.34 2.84
C LEU A 471 -5.77 -27.26 2.52
N ASN A 472 -5.40 -27.75 1.34
CA ASN A 472 -4.06 -28.01 0.79
C ASN A 472 -3.06 -26.83 0.77
N GLN A 473 -3.46 -25.62 1.18
CA GLN A 473 -2.57 -24.45 1.27
C GLN A 473 -2.78 -23.56 2.51
N SER A 474 -3.67 -23.93 3.44
CA SER A 474 -3.95 -23.10 4.64
C SER A 474 -2.78 -23.16 5.64
N LYS A 475 -2.50 -22.07 6.37
CA LYS A 475 -1.48 -22.01 7.44
C LYS A 475 -2.14 -21.59 8.75
N ILE A 476 -1.73 -22.16 9.88
CA ILE A 476 -2.16 -21.74 11.22
C ILE A 476 -0.95 -21.32 12.06
N LEU A 477 -1.19 -20.38 12.99
CA LEU A 477 -0.23 -20.00 14.02
C LEU A 477 -0.65 -20.65 15.33
N VAL A 478 0.24 -21.42 15.94
CA VAL A 478 0.08 -22.00 17.27
C VAL A 478 0.92 -21.19 18.24
N PHE A 479 0.25 -20.46 19.11
CA PHE A 479 0.87 -19.60 20.12
C PHE A 479 0.85 -20.30 21.48
N ILE A 480 2.01 -20.34 22.12
CA ILE A 480 2.27 -21.14 23.35
C ILE A 480 2.93 -20.32 24.47
N LYS A 481 2.83 -18.98 24.41
CA LYS A 481 3.38 -18.13 25.47
C LYS A 481 2.55 -18.29 26.75
N THR A 482 3.22 -18.44 27.88
CA THR A 482 2.62 -18.68 29.19
C THR A 482 3.30 -17.81 30.23
N ILE A 483 2.51 -17.17 31.09
CA ILE A 483 2.96 -16.35 32.22
C ILE A 483 1.92 -16.51 33.35
N PRO A 484 2.27 -17.01 34.56
CA PRO A 484 3.53 -17.63 34.95
C PRO A 484 3.58 -19.15 34.71
N TYR A 485 2.46 -19.81 34.37
CA TYR A 485 2.35 -21.27 34.47
C TYR A 485 2.41 -21.96 33.10
N PHE A 486 3.39 -22.86 32.94
CA PHE A 486 3.57 -23.68 31.75
C PHE A 486 2.94 -25.06 31.95
N HIS A 487 2.00 -25.43 31.07
CA HIS A 487 1.37 -26.75 31.10
C HIS A 487 2.25 -27.80 30.43
N GLU A 488 2.51 -28.92 31.12
CA GLU A 488 3.33 -30.01 30.57
C GLU A 488 2.71 -30.66 29.32
N SER A 489 1.43 -30.42 29.03
CA SER A 489 0.75 -30.93 27.83
C SER A 489 1.10 -30.21 26.53
N ILE A 490 1.69 -29.00 26.61
CA ILE A 490 2.01 -28.15 25.45
C ILE A 490 2.89 -28.88 24.41
N PRO A 491 4.00 -29.56 24.76
CA PRO A 491 4.82 -30.27 23.78
C PRO A 491 4.06 -31.36 23.02
N MET A 492 3.20 -32.13 23.69
CA MET A 492 2.36 -33.13 23.02
C MET A 492 1.30 -32.50 22.14
N GLY A 493 0.70 -31.37 22.57
CA GLY A 493 -0.22 -30.61 21.75
C GLY A 493 0.41 -30.06 20.48
N ILE A 494 1.64 -29.54 20.56
CA ILE A 494 2.40 -29.09 19.38
C ILE A 494 2.60 -30.24 18.40
N ASN A 495 3.03 -31.40 18.88
CA ASN A 495 3.28 -32.57 18.03
C ASN A 495 2.00 -33.08 17.37
N ALA A 496 0.89 -33.15 18.12
CA ALA A 496 -0.40 -33.54 17.59
C ALA A 496 -0.89 -32.57 16.51
N ILE A 497 -0.83 -31.26 16.75
CA ILE A 497 -1.27 -30.26 15.78
C ILE A 497 -0.40 -30.27 14.52
N ARG A 498 0.92 -30.43 14.64
CA ARG A 498 1.82 -30.59 13.47
C ARG A 498 1.46 -31.82 12.64
N LYS A 499 1.27 -32.97 13.29
CA LYS A 499 0.85 -34.21 12.63
C LYS A 499 -0.51 -34.06 11.93
N LEU A 500 -1.47 -33.39 12.58
CA LEU A 500 -2.75 -33.05 11.96
C LEU A 500 -2.57 -32.18 10.72
N GLY A 501 -1.68 -31.18 10.79
CA GLY A 501 -1.32 -30.32 9.66
C GLY A 501 -0.74 -31.10 8.48
N GLU A 502 0.20 -32.01 8.75
CA GLU A 502 0.78 -32.89 7.72
C GLU A 502 -0.27 -33.79 7.08
N GLN A 503 -1.11 -34.44 7.89
CA GLN A 503 -2.13 -35.39 7.42
C GLN A 503 -3.29 -34.72 6.66
N ASN A 504 -3.62 -33.47 7.00
CA ASN A 504 -4.76 -32.74 6.42
C ASN A 504 -4.32 -31.56 5.55
N GLN A 505 -3.04 -31.53 5.19
CA GLN A 505 -2.43 -30.63 4.22
C GLN A 505 -2.54 -29.13 4.57
N PHE A 506 -2.41 -28.77 5.84
CA PHE A 506 -2.25 -27.38 6.29
C PHE A 506 -0.93 -27.18 7.04
N LYS A 507 -0.33 -26.01 6.88
CA LYS A 507 0.96 -25.67 7.49
C LYS A 507 0.77 -25.20 8.94
N VAL A 508 1.64 -25.64 9.84
CA VAL A 508 1.62 -25.27 11.26
C VAL A 508 2.88 -24.50 11.61
N HIS A 509 2.72 -23.27 12.11
CA HIS A 509 3.82 -22.50 12.67
C HIS A 509 3.62 -22.36 14.17
N VAL A 510 4.62 -22.72 14.97
CA VAL A 510 4.55 -22.65 16.43
C VAL A 510 5.48 -21.55 16.93
N THR A 511 5.02 -20.72 17.86
CA THR A 511 5.86 -19.68 18.50
C THR A 511 5.40 -19.39 19.93
N ASN A 512 6.34 -19.01 20.79
CA ASN A 512 6.08 -18.40 22.11
C ASN A 512 6.39 -16.88 22.10
N VAL A 513 6.73 -16.31 20.94
CA VAL A 513 7.21 -14.93 20.82
C VAL A 513 6.03 -14.01 20.47
N ALA A 514 5.65 -13.13 21.39
CA ALA A 514 4.49 -12.24 21.22
C ALA A 514 4.67 -11.19 20.11
N SER A 515 5.91 -10.85 19.73
CA SER A 515 6.18 -9.92 18.60
C SER A 515 5.73 -10.47 17.24
N TYR A 516 5.29 -11.73 17.15
CA TYR A 516 4.59 -12.27 15.98
C TYR A 516 3.16 -11.74 15.85
N PHE A 517 2.57 -11.16 16.89
CA PHE A 517 1.23 -10.56 16.85
C PHE A 517 1.29 -9.15 16.26
N THR A 518 1.68 -9.09 14.99
CA THR A 518 1.55 -7.89 14.16
C THR A 518 0.50 -8.12 13.08
N ILE A 519 -0.18 -7.06 12.66
CA ILE A 519 -1.17 -7.12 11.57
C ILE A 519 -0.58 -7.83 10.33
N ASP A 520 0.69 -7.59 10.05
CA ASP A 520 1.34 -8.06 8.84
C ASP A 520 1.74 -9.54 8.91
N ASN A 521 2.27 -9.98 10.06
CA ASN A 521 2.56 -11.40 10.26
C ASN A 521 1.27 -12.22 10.39
N LEU A 522 0.22 -11.73 11.05
CA LEU A 522 -1.00 -12.51 11.30
C LEU A 522 -1.81 -12.82 10.03
N LYS A 523 -1.75 -11.98 8.98
CA LYS A 523 -2.52 -12.14 7.72
C LYS A 523 -2.32 -13.49 7.02
N GLN A 524 -1.13 -14.08 7.15
CA GLN A 524 -0.78 -15.34 6.49
C GLN A 524 -1.51 -16.55 7.09
N TYR A 525 -2.09 -16.40 8.28
CA TYR A 525 -2.77 -17.48 8.97
C TYR A 525 -4.26 -17.48 8.65
N ALA A 526 -4.84 -18.66 8.51
CA ALA A 526 -6.28 -18.87 8.41
C ALA A 526 -6.93 -18.84 9.80
N ALA A 527 -6.20 -19.34 10.80
CA ALA A 527 -6.58 -19.30 12.20
C ALA A 527 -5.36 -19.16 13.11
N VAL A 528 -5.59 -18.61 14.29
CA VAL A 528 -4.62 -18.59 15.40
C VAL A 528 -5.12 -19.52 16.49
N VAL A 529 -4.24 -20.39 16.97
CA VAL A 529 -4.49 -21.35 18.04
C VAL A 529 -3.73 -20.89 19.27
N PHE A 530 -4.42 -20.64 20.38
CA PHE A 530 -3.80 -20.46 21.68
C PHE A 530 -3.81 -21.83 22.37
N LEU A 531 -2.62 -22.44 22.47
CA LEU A 531 -2.45 -23.76 23.02
C LEU A 531 -1.97 -23.63 24.47
N SER A 532 -2.93 -23.71 25.40
CA SER A 532 -2.70 -23.62 26.85
C SER A 532 -1.85 -22.42 27.28
N THR A 533 -2.08 -21.25 26.66
CA THR A 533 -1.48 -19.97 27.08
C THR A 533 -1.97 -19.60 28.48
N THR A 534 -1.25 -18.75 29.22
CA THR A 534 -1.65 -18.29 30.56
C THR A 534 -1.21 -16.85 30.80
N GLY A 535 -2.01 -16.09 31.55
CA GLY A 535 -1.76 -14.69 31.94
C GLY A 535 -1.84 -13.68 30.79
N ASP A 536 -1.18 -12.54 30.98
CA ASP A 536 -1.14 -11.44 30.01
C ASP A 536 0.04 -11.62 29.05
N VAL A 537 -0.27 -12.07 27.84
CA VAL A 537 0.73 -12.58 26.88
C VAL A 537 0.98 -11.60 25.73
N LEU A 538 0.06 -10.67 25.47
CA LEU A 538 0.10 -9.64 24.45
C LEU A 538 0.05 -8.23 25.06
N ASP A 539 0.83 -7.31 24.49
CA ASP A 539 0.69 -5.88 24.78
C ASP A 539 -0.48 -5.23 23.99
N GLU A 540 -0.85 -3.99 24.29
CA GLU A 540 -1.96 -3.28 23.64
C GLU A 540 -1.84 -3.25 22.10
N SER A 541 -0.63 -3.07 21.56
CA SER A 541 -0.41 -3.04 20.11
C SER A 541 -0.62 -4.42 19.46
N GLN A 542 -0.19 -5.47 20.15
CA GLN A 542 -0.38 -6.86 19.75
C GLN A 542 -1.86 -7.27 19.87
N GLN A 543 -2.54 -6.82 20.92
CA GLN A 543 -3.98 -6.97 21.11
C GLN A 543 -4.79 -6.33 19.96
N GLU A 544 -4.46 -5.09 19.57
CA GLU A 544 -5.10 -4.44 18.41
C GLU A 544 -4.82 -5.18 17.10
N SER A 545 -3.58 -5.67 16.93
CA SER A 545 -3.21 -6.47 15.76
C SER A 545 -4.02 -7.77 15.69
N PHE A 546 -4.22 -8.44 16.82
CA PHE A 546 -5.03 -9.65 16.92
C PHE A 546 -6.51 -9.40 16.66
N LYS A 547 -7.06 -8.30 17.21
CA LYS A 547 -8.44 -7.85 16.90
C LYS A 547 -8.66 -7.62 15.42
N SER A 548 -7.73 -6.92 14.77
CA SER A 548 -7.79 -6.65 13.33
C SER A 548 -7.74 -7.95 12.50
N PHE A 549 -6.83 -8.87 12.86
CA PHE A 549 -6.77 -10.21 12.28
C PHE A 549 -8.12 -10.93 12.39
N TYR A 550 -8.70 -10.98 13.59
CA TYR A 550 -9.94 -11.69 13.83
C TYR A 550 -11.14 -11.05 13.10
N ARG A 551 -11.30 -9.72 13.17
CA ARG A 551 -12.34 -8.94 12.49
C ARG A 551 -12.30 -9.05 10.97
N SER A 552 -11.15 -9.42 10.39
CA SER A 552 -11.04 -9.70 8.96
C SER A 552 -11.70 -11.02 8.52
N GLY A 553 -12.39 -11.72 9.42
CA GLY A 553 -13.09 -12.96 9.15
C GLY A 553 -12.24 -14.22 9.39
N LYS A 554 -11.15 -14.11 10.15
CA LYS A 554 -10.23 -15.21 10.46
C LYS A 554 -10.68 -15.98 11.70
N GLY A 555 -10.10 -17.17 11.87
CA GLY A 555 -10.45 -18.08 12.95
C GLY A 555 -9.59 -17.90 14.21
N PHE A 556 -10.18 -18.25 15.34
CA PHE A 556 -9.47 -18.44 16.61
C PHE A 556 -9.84 -19.80 17.21
N VAL A 557 -8.83 -20.46 17.80
CA VAL A 557 -8.99 -21.69 18.57
C VAL A 557 -8.34 -21.48 19.94
N GLY A 558 -9.11 -21.57 21.00
CA GLY A 558 -8.58 -21.64 22.36
C GLY A 558 -8.61 -23.09 22.86
N ILE A 559 -7.50 -23.52 23.48
CA ILE A 559 -7.38 -24.88 24.04
C ILE A 559 -7.02 -24.76 25.52
N HIS A 560 -7.80 -25.43 26.37
CA HIS A 560 -7.57 -25.58 27.79
C HIS A 560 -7.33 -24.24 28.49
N ALA A 561 -6.11 -24.01 28.99
CA ALA A 561 -5.70 -22.81 29.72
C ALA A 561 -5.72 -21.52 28.89
N ALA A 562 -6.02 -21.57 27.58
CA ALA A 562 -6.39 -20.35 26.86
C ALA A 562 -7.53 -19.56 27.55
N ALA A 563 -8.33 -20.19 28.41
CA ALA A 563 -9.29 -19.49 29.28
C ALA A 563 -8.69 -18.76 30.49
N ASP A 564 -7.45 -19.07 30.87
CA ASP A 564 -6.64 -18.43 31.90
C ASP A 564 -5.71 -17.35 31.30
N THR A 565 -6.14 -16.70 30.22
CA THR A 565 -5.32 -15.75 29.42
C THR A 565 -6.03 -14.40 29.27
N GLU A 566 -5.29 -13.28 29.39
CA GLU A 566 -5.74 -11.91 29.09
C GLU A 566 -6.98 -11.43 29.87
N TYR A 567 -7.04 -11.70 31.18
CA TYR A 567 -8.18 -11.37 32.05
C TYR A 567 -8.63 -9.91 31.99
N ALA A 568 -7.67 -8.98 31.95
CA ALA A 568 -7.94 -7.55 31.90
C ALA A 568 -8.49 -7.10 30.53
N TRP A 569 -8.38 -7.95 29.50
CA TRP A 569 -8.77 -7.63 28.14
C TRP A 569 -10.19 -8.12 27.84
N SER A 570 -11.17 -7.28 28.15
CA SER A 570 -12.61 -7.59 27.98
C SER A 570 -13.00 -8.11 26.59
N TRP A 571 -12.30 -7.68 25.53
CA TRP A 571 -12.54 -8.16 24.18
C TRP A 571 -12.15 -9.63 24.01
N TYR A 572 -11.02 -10.07 24.58
CA TYR A 572 -10.60 -11.48 24.55
C TYR A 572 -11.57 -12.37 25.34
N ASN A 573 -12.01 -11.89 26.50
CA ASN A 573 -13.02 -12.58 27.30
C ASN A 573 -14.32 -12.79 26.48
N GLY A 574 -14.71 -11.80 25.66
CA GLY A 574 -15.83 -11.92 24.73
C GLY A 574 -15.56 -12.86 23.55
N LEU A 575 -14.36 -12.82 22.97
CA LEU A 575 -13.88 -13.72 21.90
C LEU A 575 -13.94 -15.18 22.33
N LEU A 576 -13.45 -15.48 23.54
CA LEU A 576 -13.45 -16.81 24.09
C LEU A 576 -14.85 -17.24 24.54
N GLY A 577 -15.65 -16.32 25.07
CA GLY A 577 -17.04 -16.53 25.52
C GLY A 577 -17.18 -16.74 27.03
N GLY A 578 -16.06 -16.90 27.72
CA GLY A 578 -15.89 -17.00 29.17
C GLY A 578 -14.40 -17.13 29.49
N TYR A 579 -14.04 -17.05 30.76
CA TYR A 579 -12.66 -17.24 31.23
C TYR A 579 -12.63 -18.11 32.48
N PHE A 580 -11.45 -18.63 32.81
CA PHE A 580 -11.23 -19.54 33.93
C PHE A 580 -11.56 -18.88 35.27
N ALA A 581 -12.39 -19.55 36.08
CA ALA A 581 -12.83 -19.09 37.41
C ALA A 581 -12.37 -20.01 38.56
N GLY A 582 -11.90 -21.22 38.26
CA GLY A 582 -11.43 -22.18 39.25
C GLY A 582 -11.56 -23.62 38.77
N HIS A 583 -10.97 -24.55 39.50
CA HIS A 583 -11.16 -25.99 39.27
C HIS A 583 -10.93 -26.76 40.58
N PRO A 584 -11.42 -28.00 40.70
CA PRO A 584 -11.11 -28.87 41.84
C PRO A 584 -9.61 -29.15 41.96
N SER A 585 -9.09 -29.34 43.17
CA SER A 585 -7.65 -29.53 43.43
C SER A 585 -7.05 -30.86 42.94
N ARG A 586 -7.87 -31.77 42.44
CA ARG A 586 -7.45 -33.08 41.93
C ARG A 586 -8.03 -33.30 40.55
N LEU A 587 -7.24 -33.98 39.70
CA LEU A 587 -7.68 -34.56 38.44
C LEU A 587 -8.66 -35.70 38.72
N GLN A 588 -9.72 -35.81 37.91
CA GLN A 588 -10.81 -36.76 38.19
C GLN A 588 -11.42 -37.30 36.91
N ASN A 589 -12.02 -38.49 37.00
CA ASN A 589 -12.89 -38.98 35.95
C ASN A 589 -14.19 -38.18 35.95
N ALA A 590 -14.67 -37.80 34.76
CA ALA A 590 -15.98 -37.22 34.56
C ALA A 590 -16.62 -37.71 33.27
N THR A 591 -17.95 -37.61 33.19
CA THR A 591 -18.72 -37.95 32.00
C THR A 591 -19.06 -36.67 31.25
N LEU A 592 -18.62 -36.57 30.00
CA LEU A 592 -18.98 -35.51 29.07
C LEU A 592 -20.20 -35.93 28.26
N ASN A 593 -21.15 -35.03 28.09
CA ASN A 593 -22.33 -35.19 27.24
C ASN A 593 -22.16 -34.37 25.96
N ILE A 594 -22.28 -35.02 24.80
CA ILE A 594 -22.17 -34.36 23.51
C ILE A 594 -23.54 -33.83 23.11
N VAL A 595 -23.65 -32.50 23.07
CA VAL A 595 -24.92 -31.78 22.88
C VAL A 595 -25.29 -31.70 21.40
N ASP A 596 -24.31 -31.40 20.54
CA ASP A 596 -24.48 -31.36 19.09
C ASP A 596 -23.58 -32.42 18.44
N GLN A 597 -24.17 -33.52 17.95
CA GLN A 597 -23.46 -34.57 17.22
C GLN A 597 -23.44 -34.34 15.70
N ASN A 598 -23.90 -33.19 15.21
CA ASN A 598 -23.79 -32.84 13.79
C ASN A 598 -22.58 -31.95 13.52
N PHE A 599 -21.99 -31.34 14.55
CA PHE A 599 -20.89 -30.43 14.39
C PHE A 599 -19.59 -31.18 14.02
N ILE A 600 -18.78 -30.60 13.13
CA ILE A 600 -17.58 -31.25 12.55
C ILE A 600 -16.58 -31.75 13.61
N ALA A 601 -16.47 -31.06 14.74
CA ALA A 601 -15.60 -31.43 15.86
C ALA A 601 -16.20 -32.52 16.78
N THR A 602 -17.47 -32.85 16.66
CA THR A 602 -18.17 -33.73 17.63
C THR A 602 -18.96 -34.86 16.98
N LYS A 603 -19.10 -34.88 15.66
CA LYS A 603 -19.89 -35.89 14.93
C LYS A 603 -19.38 -37.32 15.06
N HIS A 604 -18.09 -37.51 15.33
CA HIS A 604 -17.46 -38.81 15.56
C HIS A 604 -17.47 -39.23 17.03
N LEU A 605 -17.83 -38.33 17.95
CA LEU A 605 -17.80 -38.60 19.39
C LEU A 605 -19.03 -39.40 19.83
N PRO A 606 -18.87 -40.33 20.79
CA PRO A 606 -20.00 -41.02 21.41
C PRO A 606 -20.88 -40.03 22.17
N LYS A 607 -22.18 -40.31 22.31
CA LYS A 607 -23.14 -39.42 22.99
C LYS A 607 -22.72 -39.08 24.42
N GLN A 608 -22.09 -40.03 25.11
CA GLN A 608 -21.41 -39.82 26.39
C GLN A 608 -19.96 -40.26 26.27
N TRP A 609 -19.05 -39.43 26.77
CA TRP A 609 -17.62 -39.65 26.68
C TRP A 609 -16.97 -39.47 28.05
N LYS A 610 -16.48 -40.56 28.64
CA LYS A 610 -15.79 -40.52 29.93
C LYS A 610 -14.33 -40.17 29.73
N ARG A 611 -13.82 -39.25 30.55
CA ARG A 611 -12.44 -38.78 30.48
C ARG A 611 -11.88 -38.55 31.88
N PHE A 612 -10.56 -38.67 32.02
CA PHE A 612 -9.78 -38.23 33.18
C PHE A 612 -9.01 -36.98 32.80
N ASP A 613 -9.31 -35.85 33.43
CA ASP A 613 -8.68 -34.55 33.11
C ASP A 613 -8.87 -33.56 34.27
N GLU A 614 -8.47 -32.30 34.03
CA GLU A 614 -8.78 -31.15 34.87
C GLU A 614 -10.04 -30.41 34.37
N TRP A 615 -11.01 -30.19 35.27
CA TRP A 615 -12.32 -29.66 34.92
C TRP A 615 -12.52 -28.24 35.43
N TYR A 616 -12.54 -27.26 34.51
CA TYR A 616 -12.68 -25.85 34.86
C TYR A 616 -14.12 -25.44 35.11
N ASN A 617 -14.30 -24.60 36.13
CA ASN A 617 -15.39 -23.66 36.25
C ASN A 617 -15.02 -22.38 35.49
N PHE A 618 -15.99 -21.78 34.81
CA PHE A 618 -15.84 -20.56 34.03
C PHE A 618 -16.67 -19.41 34.60
N GLN A 619 -16.16 -18.20 34.45
CA GLN A 619 -16.99 -17.01 34.48
C GLN A 619 -17.37 -16.64 33.05
N MET A 620 -18.63 -16.87 32.70
CA MET A 620 -19.09 -16.78 31.32
C MET A 620 -19.53 -15.36 30.96
N THR A 621 -18.98 -14.81 29.89
CA THR A 621 -19.26 -13.44 29.42
C THR A 621 -20.28 -13.41 28.29
N GLN A 622 -20.45 -14.53 27.58
CA GLN A 622 -21.36 -14.66 26.43
C GLN A 622 -22.29 -15.88 26.56
N TRP A 623 -22.75 -16.21 27.78
CA TRP A 623 -23.55 -17.42 28.07
C TRP A 623 -24.67 -17.72 27.06
N ASN A 624 -25.41 -16.69 26.61
CA ASN A 624 -26.54 -16.84 25.69
C ASN A 624 -26.17 -16.73 24.20
N LYS A 625 -24.89 -16.59 23.84
CA LYS A 625 -24.42 -16.41 22.46
C LYS A 625 -23.46 -17.50 21.98
N VAL A 626 -22.89 -18.28 22.91
CA VAL A 626 -22.06 -19.44 22.56
C VAL A 626 -22.94 -20.63 22.19
N ASN A 627 -22.50 -21.40 21.21
CA ASN A 627 -23.13 -22.66 20.82
C ASN A 627 -22.38 -23.79 21.53
N VAL A 628 -22.98 -24.33 22.57
CA VAL A 628 -22.38 -25.39 23.40
C VAL A 628 -22.38 -26.71 22.63
N LEU A 629 -21.19 -27.31 22.52
CA LEU A 629 -20.96 -28.59 21.84
C LEU A 629 -20.86 -29.75 22.82
N ILE A 630 -20.20 -29.51 23.96
CA ILE A 630 -19.93 -30.52 24.99
C ILE A 630 -20.23 -29.90 26.35
N THR A 631 -20.92 -30.66 27.20
CA THR A 631 -21.12 -30.35 28.63
C THR A 631 -20.51 -31.44 29.50
N ILE A 632 -20.22 -31.14 30.76
CA ILE A 632 -19.82 -32.12 31.77
C ILE A 632 -20.98 -32.42 32.72
N ASP A 633 -21.09 -33.68 33.16
CA ASP A 633 -22.04 -34.08 34.20
C ASP A 633 -21.42 -33.86 35.59
N GLU A 634 -21.85 -32.80 36.28
CA GLU A 634 -21.40 -32.46 37.64
C GLU A 634 -21.74 -33.54 38.69
N LYS A 635 -22.59 -34.53 38.38
CA LYS A 635 -22.81 -35.68 39.28
C LYS A 635 -21.71 -36.74 39.18
N SER A 636 -20.87 -36.65 38.15
CA SER A 636 -19.85 -37.65 37.86
C SER A 636 -18.47 -37.31 38.43
N TYR A 637 -18.28 -36.09 38.96
CA TYR A 637 -17.06 -35.62 39.59
C TYR A 637 -17.37 -34.56 40.68
N TYR A 638 -16.39 -34.19 41.50
CA TYR A 638 -16.59 -33.19 42.56
C TYR A 638 -16.07 -31.80 42.16
N GLY A 639 -16.81 -30.75 42.53
CA GLY A 639 -16.39 -29.34 42.47
C GLY A 639 -16.79 -28.56 41.21
N GLY A 640 -17.84 -29.02 40.49
CA GLY A 640 -18.51 -28.22 39.47
C GLY A 640 -19.40 -27.12 40.09
N GLU A 641 -19.46 -25.96 39.45
CA GLU A 641 -20.14 -24.76 39.97
C GLU A 641 -21.15 -24.14 38.97
N HIS A 642 -21.51 -24.84 37.89
CA HIS A 642 -22.38 -24.34 36.81
C HIS A 642 -23.78 -24.97 36.84
N GLY A 643 -23.97 -26.03 37.61
CA GLY A 643 -25.24 -26.73 37.77
C GLY A 643 -25.60 -27.58 36.56
N LYS A 644 -26.81 -27.41 36.01
CA LYS A 644 -27.35 -28.33 34.99
C LYS A 644 -26.65 -28.25 33.64
N ILE A 645 -26.07 -27.11 33.28
CA ILE A 645 -25.40 -26.91 31.99
C ILE A 645 -24.00 -26.39 32.31
N HIS A 646 -23.02 -27.28 32.34
CA HIS A 646 -21.63 -26.91 32.53
C HIS A 646 -20.86 -27.11 31.22
N PRO A 647 -20.60 -26.05 30.44
CA PRO A 647 -19.98 -26.17 29.12
C PRO A 647 -18.49 -26.51 29.20
N MET A 648 -18.03 -27.41 28.34
CA MET A 648 -16.62 -27.83 28.21
C MET A 648 -16.06 -27.58 26.81
N SER A 649 -16.90 -27.42 25.80
CA SER A 649 -16.50 -26.98 24.46
C SER A 649 -17.66 -26.26 23.79
N TRP A 650 -17.34 -25.19 23.05
CA TRP A 650 -18.32 -24.39 22.35
C TRP A 650 -17.70 -23.65 21.17
N TYR A 651 -18.55 -23.08 20.33
CA TYR A 651 -18.14 -22.18 19.26
C TYR A 651 -19.06 -20.97 19.16
N GLN A 652 -18.56 -19.88 18.58
CA GLN A 652 -19.35 -18.69 18.33
C GLN A 652 -18.81 -17.87 17.16
N ASN A 653 -19.71 -17.11 16.54
CA ASN A 653 -19.32 -15.96 15.74
C ASN A 653 -19.27 -14.75 16.68
N TYR A 654 -18.12 -14.09 16.75
CA TYR A 654 -17.92 -12.91 17.59
C TYR A 654 -17.24 -11.86 16.74
N ASP A 655 -17.62 -10.58 16.87
CA ASP A 655 -16.93 -9.41 16.29
C ASP A 655 -16.29 -9.63 14.88
N GLY A 656 -17.05 -10.19 13.94
CA GLY A 656 -16.63 -10.43 12.56
C GLY A 656 -15.81 -11.71 12.28
N GLY A 657 -15.40 -12.46 13.30
CA GLY A 657 -14.63 -13.71 13.20
C GLY A 657 -15.35 -14.95 13.73
N ARG A 658 -14.61 -16.07 13.82
CA ARG A 658 -15.11 -17.37 14.28
C ARG A 658 -14.21 -17.92 15.40
N SER A 659 -14.81 -18.23 16.54
CA SER A 659 -14.11 -18.75 17.72
C SER A 659 -14.57 -20.17 18.02
N PHE A 660 -13.62 -21.06 18.26
CA PHE A 660 -13.86 -22.39 18.83
C PHE A 660 -13.02 -22.53 20.09
N TYR A 661 -13.63 -23.10 21.13
CA TYR A 661 -12.94 -23.38 22.38
C TYR A 661 -13.19 -24.82 22.84
N THR A 662 -12.16 -25.43 23.40
CA THR A 662 -12.28 -26.71 24.12
C THR A 662 -11.43 -26.66 25.39
N GLN A 663 -12.05 -27.00 26.52
CA GLN A 663 -11.39 -27.07 27.83
C GLN A 663 -10.45 -28.28 27.94
N LEU A 664 -10.66 -29.28 27.12
CA LEU A 664 -10.00 -30.58 27.22
C LEU A 664 -8.48 -30.43 26.98
N SER A 665 -7.68 -31.36 27.52
CA SER A 665 -6.22 -31.50 27.34
C SER A 665 -5.30 -30.89 28.41
N HIS A 666 -5.69 -30.91 29.70
CA HIS A 666 -4.67 -30.72 30.74
C HIS A 666 -3.66 -31.88 30.69
N GLN A 667 -4.14 -33.12 30.54
CA GLN A 667 -3.30 -34.31 30.46
C GLN A 667 -2.63 -34.47 29.08
N GLN A 668 -1.33 -34.78 29.06
CA GLN A 668 -0.57 -35.12 27.85
C GLN A 668 -1.22 -36.28 27.06
N ASP A 669 -1.72 -37.29 27.78
CA ASP A 669 -2.38 -38.48 27.20
C ASP A 669 -3.62 -38.15 26.36
N SER A 670 -4.23 -36.97 26.56
CA SER A 670 -5.33 -36.51 25.71
C SER A 670 -4.92 -36.49 24.24
N TYR A 671 -3.68 -36.11 23.93
CA TYR A 671 -3.17 -36.03 22.56
C TYR A 671 -2.85 -37.40 21.93
N LEU A 672 -2.94 -38.49 22.69
CA LEU A 672 -2.84 -39.87 22.20
C LEU A 672 -4.22 -40.47 21.88
N ASP A 673 -5.29 -39.91 22.44
CA ASP A 673 -6.67 -40.35 22.18
C ASP A 673 -7.15 -39.85 20.81
N SER A 674 -7.46 -40.79 19.92
CA SER A 674 -7.91 -40.49 18.56
C SER A 674 -9.21 -39.69 18.52
N LEU A 675 -10.12 -39.88 19.50
CA LEU A 675 -11.37 -39.13 19.59
C LEU A 675 -11.11 -37.65 19.88
N PHE A 676 -10.17 -37.36 20.81
CA PHE A 676 -9.78 -36.00 21.13
C PHE A 676 -9.01 -35.35 19.97
N VAL A 677 -8.06 -36.05 19.35
CA VAL A 677 -7.29 -35.54 18.21
C VAL A 677 -8.21 -35.19 17.03
N GLN A 678 -9.23 -36.00 16.76
CA GLN A 678 -10.25 -35.69 15.74
C GLN A 678 -11.15 -34.51 16.15
N HIS A 679 -11.49 -34.37 17.44
CA HIS A 679 -12.22 -33.21 17.95
C HIS A 679 -11.42 -31.91 17.75
N LEU A 680 -10.14 -31.94 18.08
CA LEU A 680 -9.21 -30.83 17.86
C LEU A 680 -9.10 -30.46 16.37
N LEU A 681 -8.96 -31.47 15.50
CA LEU A 681 -8.95 -31.25 14.05
C LEU A 681 -10.22 -30.55 13.56
N GLY A 682 -11.39 -31.02 13.98
CA GLY A 682 -12.67 -30.41 13.58
C GLY A 682 -12.80 -28.95 14.05
N GLY A 683 -12.33 -28.65 15.27
CA GLY A 683 -12.28 -27.27 15.79
C GLY A 683 -11.38 -26.35 14.96
N ILE A 684 -10.18 -26.83 14.61
CA ILE A 684 -9.23 -26.11 13.74
C ILE A 684 -9.81 -25.93 12.34
N GLN A 685 -10.43 -26.95 11.76
CA GLN A 685 -11.09 -26.88 10.45
C GLN A 685 -12.25 -25.88 10.45
N TYR A 686 -13.08 -25.86 11.49
CA TYR A 686 -14.14 -24.86 11.66
C TYR A 686 -13.55 -23.44 11.72
N ALA A 687 -12.51 -23.21 12.52
CA ALA A 687 -11.89 -21.89 12.62
C ALA A 687 -11.34 -21.42 11.25
N MET A 688 -10.66 -22.31 10.51
CA MET A 688 -10.10 -21.99 9.20
C MET A 688 -11.16 -21.75 8.12
N THR A 689 -12.24 -22.55 8.08
CA THR A 689 -13.15 -22.63 6.92
C THR A 689 -14.56 -22.13 7.18
N GLY A 690 -14.99 -22.07 8.44
CA GLY A 690 -16.36 -21.80 8.85
C GLY A 690 -17.34 -22.96 8.63
N ARG A 691 -16.87 -24.13 8.17
CA ARG A 691 -17.72 -25.32 8.01
C ARG A 691 -18.07 -25.92 9.36
N THR A 692 -19.36 -26.15 9.58
CA THR A 692 -19.87 -26.75 10.80
C THR A 692 -20.25 -28.22 10.64
N LYS A 693 -20.30 -28.78 9.42
CA LYS A 693 -20.68 -30.17 9.16
C LYS A 693 -19.66 -30.88 8.29
#